data_AF-F4PYY3-F1
#
_entry.id   AF-F4PYY3-F1
#
_cell.length_a   1.000
_cell.length_b   1.000
_cell.length_c   1.000
_cell.angle_alpha   90.00
_cell.angle_beta   90.00
_cell.angle_gamma   90.00
#
_symmetry.space_group_name_H-M   'P 1'
#
loop_
_entity.id
_entity.type
_entity.pdbx_description
1 polymer ?
#
loop_
_entity_poly.entity_id
_entity_poly.type
_entity_poly.pdbx_seq_one_letter_code
_entity_poly.pdbx_strand_id
1 'polypeptide(L)'
;MEIDTPCYLINIIPNIILYKIIEYIKDNVDLICLLLTCKRLYFDILRQQPQRHLAFKGIGFYKWRIDGIHEVLNFNLLSSLTRFHLGAFKSLFDNALANQLVLLHNETNLDSDRRLNDDYSALIQHTTNQIDNNNNNNNNSYPITNVTIRPFQIDDEDTPQHQLLQLQEGIFTDIPSTTKTLVLRGLETNHLDKVLATVVSNNNNNNINNSQLESLEIVSTEFNESTAILVERLIGLKNIFLHYCPHIYIPSTTESLVISSNMDRHQPLNLKTLFRNLSSSSSSPSSSNLTTLDISSIDILDDINQPNLLPPTLKTLHIKLSQPPPISLFPQSLRNLFIKYSPLVKNVEEEEEEETPFAIILDHLKGLKKLSLDFSSRGCNHISLPLNLSVLKFQMWTTNLNNILPSGLTKLETDLDSLLLFGDHLPLHLKKLIIPSAERPIPVGLLPSGLLYLEIFFTGIDDNILAGSLPQGLEYLHLLSYIGPINSDIIPKSLKTLKLEFCQPDFDDDDLSTFLPHLERLEIVGSTKPLPTIYPSSLKYFDAQFEERYYIPTSVEHLICVANSTKLKDDIHSSSYSLDPFKNIDFINNNNNNDSDTRSKLKILEYRVDIPNGNHFSLKLNELVLRKDVEELFIFNYSDSSTYDYQIKRIDHNYVLMVNKNTLYGGLINITDRFYLDNDRTQERDLYLHFISQPDSFVIIQQISNNKDPTTNK
;
A
#
# COMPACT_ATOMS: atom_id res chain seq x y z
N MET A 1 -33.17 27.64 -1.34
CA MET A 1 -32.35 28.85 -1.53
C MET A 1 -32.79 29.52 -2.82
N GLU A 2 -33.20 30.77 -2.76
CA GLU A 2 -33.43 31.60 -3.95
C GLU A 2 -32.09 31.91 -4.63
N ILE A 3 -32.11 32.10 -5.96
CA ILE A 3 -30.90 32.22 -6.78
C ILE A 3 -30.31 33.65 -6.75
N ASP A 4 -31.10 34.64 -6.30
CA ASP A 4 -30.82 36.06 -6.49
C ASP A 4 -29.99 36.72 -5.39
N THR A 5 -29.66 36.02 -4.29
CA THR A 5 -28.69 36.55 -3.33
C THR A 5 -27.29 36.59 -3.94
N PRO A 6 -26.63 37.77 -4.02
CA PRO A 6 -25.32 37.89 -4.65
C PRO A 6 -24.26 37.09 -3.88
N CYS A 7 -23.53 36.22 -4.59
CA CYS A 7 -22.45 35.45 -4.00
C CYS A 7 -21.29 36.35 -3.58
N TYR A 8 -21.12 36.50 -2.26
CA TYR A 8 -20.13 37.38 -1.64
C TYR A 8 -18.70 37.10 -2.14
N LEU A 9 -18.33 35.83 -2.35
CA LEU A 9 -16.99 35.44 -2.79
C LEU A 9 -16.65 35.95 -4.20
N ILE A 10 -17.53 35.75 -5.18
CA ILE A 10 -17.26 36.07 -6.60
C ILE A 10 -17.18 37.58 -6.83
N ASN A 11 -18.00 38.35 -6.11
CA ASN A 11 -18.06 39.80 -6.28
C ASN A 11 -16.90 40.55 -5.58
N ILE A 12 -16.08 39.85 -4.78
CA ILE A 12 -15.04 40.45 -3.93
C ILE A 12 -13.64 39.87 -4.20
N ILE A 13 -13.55 38.57 -4.49
CA ILE A 13 -12.27 37.89 -4.73
C ILE A 13 -12.04 37.78 -6.25
N PRO A 14 -10.97 38.37 -6.80
CA PRO A 14 -10.65 38.21 -8.23
C PRO A 14 -10.45 36.74 -8.60
N ASN A 15 -10.97 36.32 -9.75
CA ASN A 15 -10.92 34.92 -10.22
C ASN A 15 -9.51 34.29 -10.12
N ILE A 16 -8.43 35.03 -10.39
CA ILE A 16 -7.06 34.53 -10.27
C ILE A 16 -6.64 34.16 -8.83
N ILE A 17 -7.14 34.86 -7.82
CA ILE A 17 -6.89 34.54 -6.41
C ILE A 17 -7.72 33.32 -6.00
N LEU A 18 -8.95 33.26 -6.48
CA LEU A 18 -9.87 32.15 -6.29
C LEU A 18 -9.34 30.84 -6.90
N TYR A 19 -8.77 30.89 -8.12
CA TYR A 19 -8.05 29.76 -8.72
C TYR A 19 -6.83 29.35 -7.89
N LYS A 20 -6.02 30.29 -7.37
CA LYS A 20 -4.91 29.95 -6.47
C LYS A 20 -5.39 29.28 -5.17
N ILE A 21 -6.48 29.76 -4.56
CA ILE A 21 -7.08 29.13 -3.38
C ILE A 21 -7.46 27.67 -3.71
N ILE A 22 -8.12 27.44 -4.84
CA ILE A 22 -8.50 26.12 -5.34
C ILE A 22 -7.28 25.25 -5.65
N GLU A 23 -6.20 25.82 -6.19
CA GLU A 23 -4.92 25.15 -6.42
C GLU A 23 -4.23 24.75 -5.09
N TYR A 24 -4.35 25.58 -4.05
CA TYR A 24 -3.82 25.29 -2.71
C TYR A 24 -4.64 24.28 -1.90
N ILE A 25 -5.96 24.14 -2.14
CA ILE A 25 -6.80 23.14 -1.48
C ILE A 25 -6.37 21.73 -1.89
N LYS A 26 -5.75 20.97 -0.98
CA LYS A 26 -5.25 19.62 -1.28
C LYS A 26 -6.31 18.52 -1.12
N ASP A 27 -7.31 18.77 -0.29
CA ASP A 27 -8.37 17.82 0.09
C ASP A 27 -9.59 17.97 -0.84
N ASN A 28 -10.09 16.85 -1.38
CA ASN A 28 -11.19 16.87 -2.34
C ASN A 28 -12.55 17.21 -1.70
N VAL A 29 -12.72 16.96 -0.40
CA VAL A 29 -13.94 17.31 0.35
C VAL A 29 -13.93 18.79 0.70
N ASP A 30 -12.79 19.39 1.03
CA ASP A 30 -12.65 20.86 1.12
C ASP A 30 -12.98 21.53 -0.22
N LEU A 31 -12.54 20.95 -1.34
CA LEU A 31 -12.89 21.43 -2.67
C LEU A 31 -14.40 21.33 -2.95
N ILE A 32 -15.03 20.19 -2.62
CA ILE A 32 -16.49 20.03 -2.70
C ILE A 32 -17.18 21.06 -1.81
N CYS A 33 -16.76 21.22 -0.55
CA CYS A 33 -17.35 22.18 0.39
C CYS A 33 -17.27 23.60 -0.15
N LEU A 34 -16.10 24.05 -0.64
CA LEU A 34 -15.96 25.36 -1.29
C LEU A 34 -16.94 25.53 -2.46
N LEU A 35 -17.03 24.55 -3.34
CA LEU A 35 -17.93 24.60 -4.50
C LEU A 35 -19.42 24.55 -4.11
N LEU A 36 -19.79 23.87 -3.02
CA LEU A 36 -21.14 23.85 -2.47
C LEU A 36 -21.52 25.14 -1.73
N THR A 37 -20.57 25.82 -1.05
CA THR A 37 -20.86 27.08 -0.33
C THR A 37 -21.37 28.20 -1.24
N CYS A 38 -21.10 28.14 -2.55
CA CYS A 38 -21.70 29.05 -3.50
C CYS A 38 -21.98 28.34 -4.84
N LYS A 39 -23.25 27.99 -5.08
CA LYS A 39 -23.74 27.43 -6.35
C LYS A 39 -23.27 28.25 -7.56
N ARG A 40 -23.29 29.58 -7.47
CA ARG A 40 -22.82 30.49 -8.52
C ARG A 40 -21.30 30.39 -8.76
N LEU A 41 -20.50 30.13 -7.73
CA LEU A 41 -19.04 29.99 -7.83
C LEU A 41 -18.69 28.75 -8.65
N TYR A 42 -19.34 27.64 -8.32
CA TYR A 42 -19.27 26.40 -9.07
C TYR A 42 -19.65 26.62 -10.55
N PHE A 43 -20.77 27.29 -10.85
CA PHE A 43 -21.19 27.53 -12.24
C PHE A 43 -20.30 28.53 -12.98
N ASP A 44 -19.91 29.66 -12.38
CA ASP A 44 -19.08 30.68 -13.03
C ASP A 44 -17.67 30.13 -13.31
N ILE A 45 -17.07 29.34 -12.42
CA ILE A 45 -15.78 28.69 -12.67
C ILE A 45 -15.86 27.67 -13.81
N LEU A 46 -16.80 26.73 -13.74
CA LEU A 46 -16.87 25.63 -14.71
C LEU A 46 -17.36 26.06 -16.09
N ARG A 47 -18.26 27.04 -16.16
CA ARG A 47 -18.87 27.48 -17.42
C ARG A 47 -18.03 28.51 -18.17
N GLN A 48 -17.23 29.32 -17.48
CA GLN A 48 -16.41 30.36 -18.12
C GLN A 48 -15.01 29.88 -18.54
N GLN A 49 -14.55 28.74 -18.02
CA GLN A 49 -13.23 28.17 -18.34
C GLN A 49 -13.30 26.64 -18.49
N PRO A 50 -13.57 26.10 -19.70
CA PRO A 50 -13.52 24.66 -19.98
C PRO A 50 -12.07 24.09 -19.99
N GLN A 51 -11.08 24.80 -19.45
CA GLN A 51 -9.70 24.35 -19.40
C GLN A 51 -9.47 23.39 -18.22
N ARG A 52 -8.72 22.32 -18.51
CA ARG A 52 -8.54 21.07 -17.73
C ARG A 52 -7.81 21.22 -16.38
N HIS A 53 -7.72 22.42 -15.83
CA HIS A 53 -6.92 22.73 -14.64
C HIS A 53 -7.62 22.38 -13.33
N LEU A 54 -8.95 22.39 -13.30
CA LEU A 54 -9.69 21.94 -12.13
C LEU A 54 -9.93 20.43 -12.23
N ALA A 55 -9.20 19.69 -11.40
CA ALA A 55 -9.27 18.25 -11.26
C ALA A 55 -9.27 17.88 -9.78
N PHE A 56 -9.88 16.74 -9.43
CA PHE A 56 -9.68 16.15 -8.11
C PHE A 56 -8.22 15.70 -7.95
N LYS A 57 -7.68 15.90 -6.76
CA LYS A 57 -6.27 15.67 -6.45
C LYS A 57 -6.09 14.29 -5.83
N GLY A 58 -4.98 13.64 -6.12
CA GLY A 58 -4.69 12.29 -5.60
C GLY A 58 -5.45 11.14 -6.28
N ILE A 59 -6.36 11.42 -7.21
CA ILE A 59 -6.95 10.36 -8.05
C ILE A 59 -5.93 9.95 -9.12
N GLY A 60 -5.09 8.97 -8.77
CA GLY A 60 -4.32 8.21 -9.76
C GLY A 60 -5.04 6.91 -10.10
N PHE A 61 -5.07 6.53 -11.38
CA PHE A 61 -5.23 5.12 -11.69
C PHE A 61 -4.00 4.37 -11.16
N TYR A 62 -4.26 3.22 -10.54
CA TYR A 62 -3.30 2.22 -10.07
C TYR A 62 -2.29 2.60 -8.98
N LYS A 63 -2.34 1.78 -7.92
CA LYS A 63 -1.15 1.35 -7.19
C LYS A 63 -1.22 -0.18 -7.06
N TRP A 64 -0.53 -0.90 -7.94
CA TRP A 64 -0.42 -2.35 -7.83
C TRP A 64 0.51 -2.69 -6.66
N ARG A 65 0.17 -3.72 -5.88
CA ARG A 65 0.97 -4.22 -4.76
C ARG A 65 1.27 -5.69 -4.99
N ILE A 66 2.54 -6.02 -5.16
CA ILE A 66 3.00 -7.36 -5.54
C ILE A 66 3.24 -8.21 -4.28
N ASP A 67 2.16 -8.56 -3.58
CA ASP A 67 2.22 -9.58 -2.52
C ASP A 67 1.70 -10.94 -3.04
N GLY A 68 1.97 -11.22 -4.33
CA GLY A 68 1.87 -12.55 -4.96
C GLY A 68 0.47 -13.08 -5.31
N ILE A 69 -0.61 -12.46 -4.83
CA ILE A 69 -1.97 -13.03 -4.91
C ILE A 69 -2.98 -11.98 -5.42
N HIS A 70 -3.50 -12.22 -6.63
CA HIS A 70 -4.53 -11.47 -7.38
C HIS A 70 -4.21 -10.06 -7.93
N GLU A 71 -4.68 -9.82 -9.15
CA GLU A 71 -4.74 -8.50 -9.79
C GLU A 71 -6.07 -7.81 -9.44
N VAL A 72 -6.01 -6.60 -8.89
CA VAL A 72 -7.21 -5.80 -8.60
C VAL A 72 -7.09 -4.43 -9.26
N LEU A 73 -7.78 -4.27 -10.39
CA LEU A 73 -8.22 -2.96 -10.88
C LEU A 73 -8.97 -2.23 -9.76
N ASN A 74 -8.82 -0.90 -9.65
CA ASN A 74 -9.63 -0.13 -8.70
C ASN A 74 -11.08 -0.01 -9.23
N PHE A 75 -11.83 -1.12 -9.15
CA PHE A 75 -13.23 -1.23 -9.55
C PHE A 75 -14.13 -0.25 -8.78
N ASN A 76 -13.77 0.12 -7.56
CA ASN A 76 -14.49 1.15 -6.80
C ASN A 76 -14.44 2.52 -7.51
N LEU A 77 -13.34 2.85 -8.19
CA LEU A 77 -13.20 4.08 -8.99
C LEU A 77 -14.09 4.03 -10.26
N LEU A 78 -14.04 2.92 -11.01
CA LEU A 78 -14.86 2.68 -12.21
C LEU A 78 -16.37 2.60 -11.89
N SER A 79 -16.72 2.07 -10.74
CA SER A 79 -18.12 1.97 -10.27
C SER A 79 -18.62 3.29 -9.68
N SER A 80 -17.72 4.10 -9.12
CA SER A 80 -18.05 5.47 -8.71
C SER A 80 -18.41 6.32 -9.92
N LEU A 81 -17.72 6.18 -11.06
CA LEU A 81 -18.02 6.89 -12.32
C LEU A 81 -19.47 6.73 -12.78
N THR A 82 -20.01 5.52 -12.77
CA THR A 82 -21.37 5.22 -13.28
C THR A 82 -22.48 5.53 -12.28
N ARG A 83 -22.17 5.52 -10.97
CA ARG A 83 -23.12 5.76 -9.88
C ARG A 83 -22.97 7.16 -9.27
N PHE A 84 -22.28 8.07 -9.95
CA PHE A 84 -22.00 9.41 -9.44
C PHE A 84 -23.23 10.33 -9.53
N HIS A 85 -24.09 10.29 -8.52
CA HIS A 85 -25.28 11.16 -8.44
C HIS A 85 -24.95 12.65 -8.27
N LEU A 86 -23.70 12.99 -7.91
CA LEU A 86 -23.18 14.36 -7.90
C LEU A 86 -22.85 14.87 -9.31
N GLY A 87 -23.74 14.69 -10.29
CA GLY A 87 -23.47 14.88 -11.73
C GLY A 87 -22.86 16.24 -12.13
N ALA A 88 -23.07 17.26 -11.31
CA ALA A 88 -22.39 18.55 -11.36
C ALA A 88 -20.84 18.41 -11.38
N PHE A 89 -20.27 17.55 -10.55
CA PHE A 89 -18.83 17.42 -10.35
C PHE A 89 -18.14 16.45 -11.33
N LYS A 90 -18.86 15.84 -12.28
CA LYS A 90 -18.30 14.82 -13.20
C LYS A 90 -17.08 15.33 -13.97
N SER A 91 -17.13 16.56 -14.49
CA SER A 91 -16.04 17.16 -15.28
C SER A 91 -14.71 17.29 -14.52
N LEU A 92 -14.77 17.45 -13.19
CA LEU A 92 -13.57 17.50 -12.34
C LEU A 92 -12.89 16.14 -12.18
N PHE A 93 -13.69 15.08 -12.29
CA PHE A 93 -13.22 13.70 -12.25
C PHE A 93 -12.60 13.31 -13.59
N ASP A 94 -13.29 13.60 -14.70
CA ASP A 94 -12.78 13.36 -16.05
C ASP A 94 -11.40 14.02 -16.28
N ASN A 95 -11.20 15.24 -15.76
CA ASN A 95 -9.92 15.96 -15.83
C ASN A 95 -8.77 15.31 -15.03
N ALA A 96 -9.05 14.62 -13.92
CA ALA A 96 -8.02 13.99 -13.08
C ALA A 96 -7.32 12.81 -13.78
N LEU A 97 -8.05 12.15 -14.69
CA LEU A 97 -7.68 10.88 -15.30
C LEU A 97 -6.91 11.02 -16.62
N ALA A 98 -6.75 12.23 -17.15
CA ALA A 98 -6.33 12.47 -18.54
C ALA A 98 -4.83 12.25 -18.87
N ASN A 99 -4.02 11.71 -17.94
CA ASN A 99 -2.54 11.67 -18.05
C ASN A 99 -1.92 10.26 -17.93
N GLN A 100 -2.70 9.18 -18.04
CA GLN A 100 -2.21 7.79 -17.88
C GLN A 100 -2.67 6.91 -19.05
N LEU A 101 -1.80 6.03 -19.54
CA LEU A 101 -2.06 5.07 -20.62
C LEU A 101 -1.74 3.66 -20.13
N VAL A 102 -2.67 2.73 -20.32
CA VAL A 102 -2.51 1.30 -20.00
C VAL A 102 -2.87 0.49 -21.25
N LEU A 103 -1.99 -0.42 -21.65
CA LEU A 103 -2.21 -1.33 -22.77
C LEU A 103 -2.38 -2.75 -22.22
N LEU A 104 -3.52 -3.37 -22.50
CA LEU A 104 -3.84 -4.75 -22.10
C LEU A 104 -3.99 -5.61 -23.35
N HIS A 105 -3.43 -6.82 -23.33
CA HIS A 105 -3.67 -7.82 -24.36
C HIS A 105 -4.90 -8.66 -24.01
N ASN A 106 -5.74 -8.92 -25.01
CA ASN A 106 -7.14 -9.32 -24.76
C ASN A 106 -7.45 -10.79 -25.07
N GLU A 107 -6.41 -11.59 -25.35
CA GLU A 107 -6.54 -12.94 -25.94
C GLU A 107 -5.95 -14.07 -25.08
N THR A 108 -5.73 -13.85 -23.77
CA THR A 108 -5.47 -14.95 -22.85
C THR A 108 -6.70 -15.85 -22.76
N ASN A 109 -6.57 -17.06 -23.32
CA ASN A 109 -7.59 -18.11 -23.38
C ASN A 109 -7.83 -18.79 -22.01
N LEU A 110 -7.76 -18.01 -20.93
CA LEU A 110 -8.05 -18.40 -19.56
C LEU A 110 -9.51 -18.02 -19.26
N ASP A 111 -10.33 -18.98 -18.84
CA ASP A 111 -11.78 -18.77 -18.61
C ASP A 111 -12.10 -17.73 -17.51
N SER A 112 -11.10 -17.26 -16.76
CA SER A 112 -11.20 -16.11 -15.85
C SER A 112 -11.37 -14.77 -16.58
N ASP A 113 -10.74 -14.59 -17.74
CA ASP A 113 -10.48 -13.26 -18.31
C ASP A 113 -11.60 -12.80 -19.26
N ARG A 114 -12.41 -13.72 -19.78
CA ARG A 114 -13.61 -13.39 -20.57
C ARG A 114 -14.57 -12.46 -19.83
N ARG A 115 -14.73 -12.65 -18.52
CA ARG A 115 -15.66 -11.88 -17.68
C ARG A 115 -15.28 -10.40 -17.57
N LEU A 116 -13.97 -10.11 -17.47
CA LEU A 116 -13.44 -8.75 -17.48
C LEU A 116 -13.86 -8.00 -18.76
N ASN A 117 -13.81 -8.66 -19.91
CA ASN A 117 -14.22 -8.08 -21.19
C ASN A 117 -15.72 -7.80 -21.29
N ASP A 118 -16.56 -8.72 -20.78
CA ASP A 118 -18.01 -8.54 -20.81
C ASP A 118 -18.44 -7.36 -19.89
N ASP A 119 -17.88 -7.27 -18.67
CA ASP A 119 -18.14 -6.16 -17.75
C ASP A 119 -17.65 -4.81 -18.32
N TYR A 120 -16.47 -4.77 -18.94
CA TYR A 120 -15.97 -3.56 -19.61
C TYR A 120 -16.81 -3.17 -20.83
N SER A 121 -17.30 -4.14 -21.60
CA SER A 121 -18.15 -3.89 -22.77
C SER A 121 -19.52 -3.35 -22.36
N ALA A 122 -20.10 -3.90 -21.29
CA ALA A 122 -21.33 -3.40 -20.68
C ALA A 122 -21.15 -1.98 -20.10
N LEU A 123 -20.00 -1.70 -19.45
CA LEU A 123 -19.66 -0.36 -18.95
C LEU A 123 -19.56 0.68 -20.08
N ILE A 124 -18.92 0.33 -21.19
CA ILE A 124 -18.81 1.21 -22.38
C ILE A 124 -20.21 1.45 -22.97
N GLN A 125 -21.01 0.41 -23.22
CA GLN A 125 -22.37 0.56 -23.76
C GLN A 125 -23.29 1.39 -22.84
N HIS A 126 -23.25 1.15 -21.53
CA HIS A 126 -24.05 1.92 -20.58
C HIS A 126 -23.66 3.40 -20.55
N THR A 127 -22.36 3.71 -20.67
CA THR A 127 -21.86 5.09 -20.72
C THR A 127 -22.32 5.80 -21.99
N THR A 128 -22.24 5.14 -23.16
CA THR A 128 -22.74 5.69 -24.43
C THR A 128 -24.25 5.95 -24.37
N ASN A 129 -25.04 4.97 -23.91
CA ASN A 129 -26.51 5.07 -23.87
C ASN A 129 -27.04 6.14 -22.89
N GLN A 130 -26.28 6.56 -21.87
CA GLN A 130 -26.67 7.66 -20.99
C GLN A 130 -26.33 9.05 -21.53
N ILE A 131 -25.40 9.16 -22.48
CA ILE A 131 -25.07 10.43 -23.16
C ILE A 131 -26.19 10.80 -24.14
N ASP A 132 -26.66 9.84 -24.93
CA ASP A 132 -27.71 10.04 -25.95
C ASP A 132 -29.05 10.49 -25.34
N ASN A 133 -29.37 10.04 -24.11
CA ASN A 133 -30.63 10.36 -23.44
C ASN A 133 -30.68 11.76 -22.81
N ASN A 134 -29.55 12.45 -22.62
CA ASN A 134 -29.51 13.74 -21.90
C ASN A 134 -29.41 14.98 -22.80
N ASN A 135 -29.06 14.84 -24.09
CA ASN A 135 -28.76 16.00 -24.96
C ASN A 135 -29.96 16.56 -25.75
N ASN A 136 -31.17 16.08 -25.53
CA ASN A 136 -32.32 16.35 -26.40
C ASN A 136 -33.01 17.73 -26.21
N ASN A 137 -32.31 18.75 -25.69
CA ASN A 137 -32.82 20.13 -25.55
C ASN A 137 -31.71 21.19 -25.35
N ASN A 138 -31.13 21.71 -26.44
CA ASN A 138 -30.96 23.16 -26.74
C ASN A 138 -29.98 23.40 -27.90
N ASN A 139 -30.43 24.12 -28.94
CA ASN A 139 -29.58 24.55 -30.05
C ASN A 139 -28.82 25.84 -29.72
N ASN A 140 -27.49 25.85 -29.88
CA ASN A 140 -26.67 26.99 -30.31
C ASN A 140 -25.21 26.53 -30.53
N SER A 141 -24.69 26.65 -31.74
CA SER A 141 -23.32 26.23 -32.11
C SER A 141 -22.40 27.40 -32.46
N TYR A 142 -21.11 27.25 -32.14
CA TYR A 142 -19.99 28.02 -32.70
C TYR A 142 -18.73 27.13 -32.73
N PRO A 143 -17.77 27.35 -33.66
CA PRO A 143 -16.91 26.27 -34.15
C PRO A 143 -15.49 26.23 -33.54
N ILE A 144 -14.99 25.03 -33.23
CA ILE A 144 -13.56 24.70 -33.06
C ILE A 144 -13.31 23.33 -33.72
N THR A 145 -12.16 23.17 -34.39
CA THR A 145 -11.86 22.03 -35.27
C THR A 145 -11.16 20.85 -34.58
N ASN A 146 -11.56 19.62 -34.90
CA ASN A 146 -10.74 18.40 -34.84
C ASN A 146 -11.20 17.36 -35.90
N VAL A 147 -10.53 16.22 -36.01
CA VAL A 147 -10.67 15.24 -37.11
C VAL A 147 -10.94 13.84 -36.57
N THR A 148 -11.90 13.14 -37.18
CA THR A 148 -12.32 11.77 -36.85
C THR A 148 -12.00 10.77 -37.96
N ILE A 149 -11.77 9.51 -37.60
CA ILE A 149 -11.68 8.37 -38.53
C ILE A 149 -12.98 7.55 -38.44
N ARG A 150 -13.76 7.50 -39.52
CA ARG A 150 -14.94 6.62 -39.69
C ARG A 150 -14.84 5.81 -41.00
N PRO A 151 -15.36 4.58 -41.06
CA PRO A 151 -15.86 4.00 -42.30
C PRO A 151 -17.33 4.40 -42.53
N PHE A 152 -17.54 5.40 -43.41
CA PHE A 152 -18.80 5.83 -44.06
C PHE A 152 -20.03 6.27 -43.22
N GLN A 153 -20.30 7.60 -43.28
CA GLN A 153 -21.60 8.34 -43.22
C GLN A 153 -22.63 8.01 -42.12
N ILE A 154 -23.26 8.94 -41.37
CA ILE A 154 -23.32 10.42 -41.31
C ILE A 154 -23.95 10.74 -39.92
N ASP A 155 -23.64 11.76 -39.11
CA ASP A 155 -22.47 12.66 -38.93
C ASP A 155 -22.35 12.91 -37.39
N ASP A 156 -22.19 14.15 -36.90
CA ASP A 156 -22.02 14.66 -35.50
C ASP A 156 -20.89 14.08 -34.61
N GLU A 157 -20.15 14.99 -33.97
CA GLU A 157 -18.92 14.75 -33.19
C GLU A 157 -18.84 15.75 -32.01
N ASP A 158 -18.50 15.31 -30.79
CA ASP A 158 -17.72 16.09 -29.77
C ASP A 158 -17.69 15.40 -28.39
N THR A 159 -16.54 14.82 -27.98
CA THR A 159 -16.17 14.58 -26.56
C THR A 159 -14.70 14.10 -26.43
N PRO A 160 -13.97 14.40 -25.33
CA PRO A 160 -12.66 13.82 -25.08
C PRO A 160 -12.80 12.39 -24.54
N GLN A 161 -12.20 11.41 -25.22
CA GLN A 161 -12.23 10.00 -24.78
C GLN A 161 -10.97 9.60 -23.99
N HIS A 162 -11.14 8.70 -23.02
CA HIS A 162 -10.02 7.98 -22.39
C HIS A 162 -9.45 6.96 -23.39
N GLN A 163 -8.15 7.00 -23.67
CA GLN A 163 -7.51 5.96 -24.48
C GLN A 163 -7.08 4.79 -23.61
N LEU A 164 -8.00 3.86 -23.38
CA LEU A 164 -7.65 2.46 -23.16
C LEU A 164 -7.62 1.82 -24.56
N LEU A 165 -6.45 1.69 -25.18
CA LEU A 165 -6.34 1.14 -26.52
C LEU A 165 -6.50 -0.39 -26.45
N GLN A 166 -7.67 -0.90 -26.85
CA GLN A 166 -7.81 -2.30 -27.24
C GLN A 166 -6.90 -2.58 -28.45
N LEU A 167 -6.09 -3.61 -28.35
CA LEU A 167 -5.22 -4.07 -29.44
C LEU A 167 -6.07 -4.74 -30.52
N GLN A 168 -6.58 -3.95 -31.47
CA GLN A 168 -7.00 -4.46 -32.78
C GLN A 168 -5.80 -4.49 -33.72
N GLU A 169 -5.66 -5.57 -34.49
CA GLU A 169 -4.58 -5.71 -35.47
C GLU A 169 -4.57 -4.56 -36.48
N GLY A 170 -3.55 -3.69 -36.39
CA GLY A 170 -3.27 -2.66 -37.40
C GLY A 170 -3.21 -1.21 -36.92
N ILE A 171 -3.59 -0.90 -35.66
CA ILE A 171 -3.61 0.49 -35.15
C ILE A 171 -2.59 0.71 -34.03
N PHE A 172 -1.31 0.84 -34.41
CA PHE A 172 -0.25 1.41 -33.55
C PHE A 172 -0.01 2.88 -33.90
N THR A 173 -1.00 3.74 -33.67
CA THR A 173 -0.87 5.19 -33.90
C THR A 173 -0.56 5.92 -32.60
N ASP A 174 0.70 6.34 -32.47
CA ASP A 174 1.24 7.34 -31.54
C ASP A 174 0.89 7.24 -30.05
N ILE A 175 1.86 6.74 -29.27
CA ILE A 175 1.90 6.91 -27.82
C ILE A 175 1.93 8.42 -27.50
N PRO A 176 1.05 8.95 -26.62
CA PRO A 176 1.04 10.38 -26.26
C PRO A 176 2.39 10.86 -25.73
N SER A 177 2.85 12.02 -26.18
CA SER A 177 4.15 12.61 -25.79
C SER A 177 4.26 12.99 -24.31
N THR A 178 3.15 12.97 -23.58
CA THR A 178 3.06 13.15 -22.12
C THR A 178 3.22 11.85 -21.32
N THR A 179 3.36 10.70 -21.99
CA THR A 179 3.50 9.39 -21.33
C THR A 179 4.83 9.28 -20.60
N LYS A 180 4.77 9.13 -19.27
CA LYS A 180 5.96 9.00 -18.41
C LYS A 180 6.32 7.57 -18.01
N THR A 181 5.33 6.71 -17.99
CA THR A 181 5.46 5.30 -17.62
C THR A 181 4.75 4.48 -18.68
N LEU A 182 5.43 3.46 -19.22
CA LEU A 182 4.84 2.48 -20.13
C LEU A 182 4.90 1.12 -19.46
N VAL A 183 3.74 0.47 -19.35
CA VAL A 183 3.60 -0.87 -18.79
C VAL A 183 3.06 -1.78 -19.89
N LEU A 184 3.81 -2.83 -20.21
CA LEU A 184 3.52 -3.79 -21.27
C LEU A 184 3.35 -5.17 -20.63
N ARG A 185 2.13 -5.73 -20.67
CA ARG A 185 1.81 -7.02 -20.04
C ARG A 185 1.14 -7.98 -21.01
N GLY A 186 1.48 -9.26 -20.91
CA GLY A 186 0.81 -10.34 -21.62
C GLY A 186 0.92 -10.26 -23.15
N LEU A 187 1.84 -9.45 -23.68
CA LEU A 187 2.09 -9.36 -25.11
C LEU A 187 2.92 -10.56 -25.56
N GLU A 188 2.45 -11.27 -26.59
CA GLU A 188 3.32 -12.15 -27.36
C GLU A 188 4.55 -11.39 -27.88
N THR A 189 5.68 -12.08 -28.02
CA THR A 189 6.96 -11.47 -28.42
C THR A 189 6.85 -10.63 -29.71
N ASN A 190 6.07 -11.08 -30.69
CA ASN A 190 5.83 -10.35 -31.94
C ASN A 190 5.04 -9.04 -31.75
N HIS A 191 4.15 -8.98 -30.76
CA HIS A 191 3.39 -7.76 -30.42
C HIS A 191 4.23 -6.80 -29.58
N LEU A 192 4.99 -7.35 -28.63
CA LEU A 192 5.97 -6.60 -27.84
C LEU A 192 7.01 -5.92 -28.75
N ASP A 193 7.58 -6.65 -29.70
CA ASP A 193 8.55 -6.12 -30.68
C ASP A 193 7.94 -4.99 -31.54
N LYS A 194 6.68 -5.13 -31.99
CA LYS A 194 5.97 -4.05 -32.73
C LYS A 194 5.77 -2.81 -31.86
N VAL A 195 5.32 -2.95 -30.61
CA VAL A 195 5.13 -1.82 -29.69
C VAL A 195 6.45 -1.10 -29.43
N LEU A 196 7.50 -1.85 -29.06
CA LEU A 196 8.81 -1.28 -28.77
C LEU A 196 9.43 -0.63 -30.02
N ALA A 197 9.28 -1.23 -31.21
CA ALA A 197 9.73 -0.63 -32.46
C ALA A 197 9.01 0.70 -32.76
N THR A 198 7.72 0.82 -32.46
CA THR A 198 6.96 2.08 -32.57
C THR A 198 7.49 3.12 -31.57
N VAL A 199 7.72 2.74 -30.31
CA VAL A 199 8.30 3.65 -29.28
C VAL A 199 9.68 4.17 -29.73
N VAL A 200 10.56 3.26 -30.17
CA VAL A 200 11.90 3.60 -30.68
C VAL A 200 11.82 4.50 -31.92
N SER A 201 10.89 4.23 -32.84
CA SER A 201 10.69 5.05 -34.04
C SER A 201 10.19 6.46 -33.70
N ASN A 202 9.28 6.60 -32.74
CA ASN A 202 8.76 7.89 -32.30
C ASN A 202 9.80 8.71 -31.53
N ASN A 203 10.72 8.05 -30.81
CA ASN A 203 11.88 8.72 -30.18
C ASN A 203 12.92 9.18 -31.21
N ASN A 204 13.10 8.45 -32.32
CA ASN A 204 14.11 8.78 -33.34
C ASN A 204 13.63 9.80 -34.40
N ASN A 205 12.35 9.74 -34.79
CA ASN A 205 11.80 10.59 -35.86
C ASN A 205 11.45 12.01 -35.37
N ASN A 206 11.11 12.16 -34.10
CA ASN A 206 10.87 13.47 -33.51
C ASN A 206 12.20 14.11 -33.13
N ASN A 207 12.53 15.23 -33.78
CA ASN A 207 13.72 16.05 -33.53
C ASN A 207 13.58 16.85 -32.20
N ILE A 208 12.96 16.25 -31.20
CA ILE A 208 12.51 16.82 -29.94
C ILE A 208 12.97 15.86 -28.83
N ASN A 209 13.83 16.33 -27.93
CA ASN A 209 14.37 15.58 -26.79
C ASN A 209 13.32 15.28 -25.68
N ASN A 210 12.06 15.05 -26.05
CA ASN A 210 10.89 15.04 -25.16
C ASN A 210 10.17 13.69 -25.09
N SER A 211 10.87 12.57 -25.26
CA SER A 211 10.35 11.30 -24.73
C SER A 211 10.39 11.38 -23.20
N GLN A 212 9.28 11.79 -22.57
CA GLN A 212 9.16 11.89 -21.11
C GLN A 212 9.13 10.53 -20.40
N LEU A 213 9.39 9.44 -21.13
CA LEU A 213 9.33 8.07 -20.64
C LEU A 213 10.50 7.80 -19.69
N GLU A 214 10.24 7.90 -18.38
CA GLU A 214 11.23 7.69 -17.33
C GLU A 214 11.26 6.23 -16.84
N SER A 215 10.18 5.47 -17.08
CA SER A 215 9.98 4.12 -16.57
C SER A 215 9.34 3.17 -17.60
N LEU A 216 9.91 1.96 -17.72
CA LEU A 216 9.39 0.87 -18.54
C LEU A 216 9.25 -0.40 -17.71
N GLU A 217 8.06 -1.00 -17.72
CA GLU A 217 7.78 -2.30 -17.12
C GLU A 217 7.34 -3.26 -18.23
N ILE A 218 8.01 -4.41 -18.35
CA ILE A 218 7.65 -5.47 -19.30
C ILE A 218 7.43 -6.78 -18.54
N VAL A 219 6.18 -7.24 -18.58
CA VAL A 219 5.73 -8.54 -18.08
C VAL A 219 5.41 -9.42 -19.29
N SER A 220 6.41 -10.14 -19.79
CA SER A 220 6.28 -11.12 -20.87
C SER A 220 6.74 -12.50 -20.38
N THR A 221 6.12 -13.55 -20.89
CA THR A 221 6.55 -14.95 -20.70
C THR A 221 7.67 -15.35 -21.67
N GLU A 222 7.86 -14.58 -22.75
CA GLU A 222 8.83 -14.83 -23.80
C GLU A 222 9.58 -13.53 -24.16
N PHE A 223 10.90 -13.64 -24.26
CA PHE A 223 11.78 -12.59 -24.77
C PHE A 223 12.72 -13.19 -25.82
N ASN A 224 12.74 -12.60 -27.01
CA ASN A 224 13.73 -12.93 -28.04
C ASN A 224 14.87 -11.89 -28.03
N GLU A 225 15.90 -12.10 -28.86
CA GLU A 225 17.03 -11.18 -29.00
C GLU A 225 16.63 -9.82 -29.63
N SER A 226 15.63 -9.81 -30.52
CA SER A 226 15.08 -8.59 -31.14
C SER A 226 14.46 -7.65 -30.09
N THR A 227 13.68 -8.19 -29.15
CA THR A 227 13.07 -7.45 -28.04
C THR A 227 14.15 -6.75 -27.22
N ALA A 228 15.25 -7.45 -26.93
CA ALA A 228 16.36 -6.90 -26.17
C ALA A 228 17.08 -5.74 -26.89
N ILE A 229 17.30 -5.88 -28.20
CA ILE A 229 17.87 -4.81 -29.05
C ILE A 229 16.92 -3.60 -29.13
N LEU A 230 15.61 -3.81 -29.09
CA LEU A 230 14.64 -2.72 -29.06
C LEU A 230 14.63 -2.00 -27.71
N VAL A 231 14.73 -2.72 -26.58
CA VAL A 231 14.88 -2.13 -25.25
C VAL A 231 16.17 -1.31 -25.15
N GLU A 232 17.30 -1.79 -25.71
CA GLU A 232 18.57 -1.05 -25.75
C GLU A 232 18.44 0.34 -26.37
N ARG A 233 17.62 0.46 -27.41
CA ARG A 233 17.41 1.69 -28.19
C ARG A 233 16.51 2.71 -27.50
N LEU A 234 15.91 2.37 -26.35
CA LEU A 234 15.09 3.28 -25.56
C LEU A 234 15.96 4.19 -24.69
N ILE A 235 16.45 5.27 -25.32
CA ILE A 235 17.20 6.34 -24.66
C ILE A 235 16.29 7.06 -23.65
N GLY A 236 16.82 7.36 -22.46
CA GLY A 236 16.15 8.19 -21.45
C GLY A 236 15.44 7.42 -20.33
N LEU A 237 15.28 6.11 -20.49
CA LEU A 237 14.79 5.25 -19.41
C LEU A 237 15.71 5.33 -18.19
N LYS A 238 15.12 5.58 -17.02
CA LYS A 238 15.79 5.53 -15.72
C LYS A 238 15.50 4.23 -14.99
N ASN A 239 14.25 3.77 -15.05
CA ASN A 239 13.77 2.58 -14.36
C ASN A 239 13.32 1.52 -15.39
N ILE A 240 13.85 0.31 -15.26
CA ILE A 240 13.49 -0.83 -16.10
C ILE A 240 13.09 -2.00 -15.19
N PHE A 241 11.88 -2.53 -15.37
CA PHE A 241 11.37 -3.73 -14.72
C PHE A 241 11.14 -4.82 -15.76
N LEU A 242 11.76 -5.98 -15.57
CA LEU A 242 11.68 -7.11 -16.51
C LEU A 242 11.33 -8.40 -15.77
N HIS A 243 10.44 -9.18 -16.37
CA HIS A 243 10.16 -10.55 -15.96
C HIS A 243 10.88 -11.50 -16.92
N TYR A 244 11.88 -12.22 -16.41
CA TYR A 244 12.72 -13.23 -17.06
C TYR A 244 13.16 -12.92 -18.51
N CYS A 245 14.36 -12.35 -18.68
CA CYS A 245 15.00 -12.23 -19.98
C CYS A 245 16.49 -12.63 -19.90
N PRO A 246 16.94 -13.72 -20.59
CA PRO A 246 18.31 -14.23 -20.49
C PRO A 246 19.34 -13.38 -21.25
N HIS A 247 18.88 -12.50 -22.14
CA HIS A 247 19.69 -11.68 -23.03
C HIS A 247 19.15 -10.25 -23.01
N ILE A 248 19.55 -9.44 -22.02
CA ILE A 248 19.17 -8.02 -21.93
C ILE A 248 20.36 -7.15 -22.34
N TYR A 249 20.10 -6.13 -23.13
CA TYR A 249 21.00 -4.99 -23.33
C TYR A 249 20.46 -3.82 -22.50
N ILE A 250 21.24 -3.34 -21.54
CA ILE A 250 20.82 -2.30 -20.59
C ILE A 250 21.17 -0.92 -21.18
N PRO A 251 20.19 -0.03 -21.46
CA PRO A 251 20.48 1.33 -21.91
C PRO A 251 21.42 2.06 -20.95
N SER A 252 22.39 2.81 -21.47
CA SER A 252 23.40 3.50 -20.66
C SER A 252 22.82 4.56 -19.71
N THR A 253 21.60 5.05 -19.98
CA THR A 253 20.83 5.97 -19.12
C THR A 253 20.18 5.30 -17.91
N THR A 254 20.10 3.97 -17.87
CA THR A 254 19.38 3.23 -16.81
C THR A 254 20.03 3.49 -15.45
N GLU A 255 19.25 4.02 -14.51
CA GLU A 255 19.67 4.29 -13.13
C GLU A 255 19.28 3.14 -12.18
N SER A 256 18.19 2.43 -12.48
CA SER A 256 17.65 1.31 -11.72
C SER A 256 17.13 0.20 -12.63
N LEU A 257 17.56 -1.04 -12.38
CA LEU A 257 17.12 -2.25 -13.08
C LEU A 257 16.60 -3.28 -12.08
N VAL A 258 15.40 -3.80 -12.32
CA VAL A 258 14.85 -4.95 -11.58
C VAL A 258 14.56 -6.07 -12.56
N ILE A 259 15.13 -7.25 -12.32
CA ILE A 259 14.87 -8.47 -13.07
C ILE A 259 14.29 -9.49 -12.09
N SER A 260 13.00 -9.80 -12.24
CA SER A 260 12.35 -10.88 -11.51
C SER A 260 12.21 -12.11 -12.42
N SER A 261 11.99 -13.28 -11.84
CA SER A 261 11.56 -14.48 -12.58
C SER A 261 10.24 -14.95 -12.01
N ASN A 262 9.39 -15.54 -12.87
CA ASN A 262 8.22 -16.26 -12.40
C ASN A 262 8.63 -17.68 -11.98
N MET A 263 8.06 -18.19 -10.88
CA MET A 263 8.65 -19.27 -10.08
C MET A 263 8.82 -20.62 -10.81
N ASP A 264 8.04 -20.88 -11.85
CA ASP A 264 7.84 -22.24 -12.39
C ASP A 264 8.91 -22.73 -13.39
N ARG A 265 9.89 -21.89 -13.75
CA ARG A 265 10.95 -22.25 -14.71
C ARG A 265 12.33 -21.85 -14.20
N HIS A 266 12.98 -22.76 -13.46
CA HIS A 266 14.30 -22.61 -12.82
C HIS A 266 15.50 -22.53 -13.80
N GLN A 267 15.40 -21.77 -14.89
CA GLN A 267 16.61 -21.42 -15.64
C GLN A 267 17.36 -20.30 -14.90
N PRO A 268 18.63 -20.50 -14.52
CA PRO A 268 19.40 -19.50 -13.81
C PRO A 268 19.78 -18.31 -14.70
N LEU A 269 19.92 -17.14 -14.10
CA LEU A 269 20.47 -15.98 -14.80
C LEU A 269 21.99 -16.07 -14.82
N ASN A 270 22.57 -16.12 -16.02
CA ASN A 270 24.00 -15.99 -16.20
C ASN A 270 24.39 -14.49 -16.13
N LEU A 271 24.95 -14.04 -15.01
CA LEU A 271 25.37 -12.64 -14.83
C LEU A 271 26.34 -12.14 -15.91
N LYS A 272 27.16 -13.04 -16.47
CA LYS A 272 28.11 -12.72 -17.51
C LYS A 272 27.43 -12.50 -18.86
N THR A 273 26.30 -13.16 -19.19
CA THR A 273 25.53 -12.77 -20.38
C THR A 273 24.88 -11.40 -20.20
N LEU A 274 24.39 -11.09 -18.99
CA LEU A 274 23.83 -9.78 -18.66
C LEU A 274 24.87 -8.63 -18.79
N PHE A 275 26.09 -8.82 -18.28
CA PHE A 275 27.09 -7.74 -18.19
C PHE A 275 28.19 -7.75 -19.25
N ARG A 276 28.34 -8.82 -20.05
CA ARG A 276 29.27 -8.85 -21.19
C ARG A 276 28.96 -7.74 -22.21
N ASN A 277 27.69 -7.38 -22.35
CA ASN A 277 27.23 -6.34 -23.27
C ASN A 277 27.58 -4.92 -22.78
N LEU A 278 27.69 -4.68 -21.48
CA LEU A 278 28.25 -3.42 -20.94
C LEU A 278 29.77 -3.32 -21.14
N SER A 279 30.45 -4.45 -21.33
CA SER A 279 31.92 -4.56 -21.30
C SER A 279 32.56 -4.65 -22.69
N SER A 280 31.80 -4.99 -23.74
CA SER A 280 32.32 -5.33 -25.07
C SER A 280 32.57 -4.13 -26.00
N SER A 281 32.15 -2.92 -25.63
CA SER A 281 32.39 -1.69 -26.41
C SER A 281 33.86 -1.27 -26.36
N SER A 282 34.67 -1.82 -27.28
CA SER A 282 36.14 -1.80 -27.27
C SER A 282 36.84 -0.43 -27.40
N SER A 283 36.10 0.68 -27.45
CA SER A 283 36.66 2.04 -27.58
C SER A 283 36.68 2.85 -26.26
N SER A 284 35.85 2.50 -25.28
CA SER A 284 35.92 2.99 -23.89
C SER A 284 34.94 2.21 -23.02
N PRO A 285 35.21 1.99 -21.72
CA PRO A 285 34.21 1.45 -20.81
C PRO A 285 33.09 2.49 -20.67
N SER A 286 31.99 2.26 -21.37
CA SER A 286 30.83 3.15 -21.33
C SER A 286 30.29 3.16 -19.89
N SER A 287 30.30 4.34 -19.27
CA SER A 287 29.95 4.49 -17.86
C SER A 287 28.45 4.32 -17.68
N SER A 288 28.00 3.08 -17.48
CA SER A 288 26.62 2.79 -17.14
C SER A 288 26.21 3.55 -15.89
N ASN A 289 25.09 4.29 -15.97
CA ASN A 289 24.58 5.06 -14.84
C ASN A 289 23.85 4.20 -13.79
N LEU A 290 23.97 2.87 -13.88
CA LEU A 290 23.23 1.92 -13.04
C LEU A 290 23.65 2.06 -11.57
N THR A 291 22.74 2.59 -10.76
CA THR A 291 22.95 2.76 -9.31
C THR A 291 22.21 1.73 -8.47
N THR A 292 21.15 1.12 -8.99
CA THR A 292 20.36 0.09 -8.32
C THR A 292 20.17 -1.12 -9.23
N LEU A 293 20.42 -2.31 -8.70
CA LEU A 293 20.17 -3.58 -9.35
C LEU A 293 19.44 -4.51 -8.37
N ASP A 294 18.30 -5.05 -8.78
CA ASP A 294 17.60 -6.12 -8.06
C ASP A 294 17.41 -7.33 -8.98
N ILE A 295 17.99 -8.45 -8.56
CA ILE A 295 17.91 -9.77 -9.19
C ILE A 295 17.63 -10.85 -8.13
N SER A 296 16.96 -10.47 -7.04
CA SER A 296 16.68 -11.33 -5.89
C SER A 296 15.70 -12.48 -6.14
N SER A 297 15.02 -12.51 -7.30
CA SER A 297 14.12 -13.59 -7.70
C SER A 297 14.78 -14.67 -8.58
N ILE A 298 16.08 -14.57 -8.91
CA ILE A 298 16.71 -15.47 -9.89
C ILE A 298 18.00 -16.06 -9.34
N ASP A 299 18.12 -17.39 -9.42
CA ASP A 299 19.33 -18.10 -9.03
C ASP A 299 20.47 -17.85 -10.04
N ILE A 300 21.65 -17.53 -9.52
CA ILE A 300 22.87 -17.31 -10.31
C ILE A 300 23.75 -18.56 -10.13
N LEU A 301 23.69 -19.45 -11.11
CA LEU A 301 24.28 -20.79 -10.96
C LEU A 301 25.79 -20.84 -11.15
N ASP A 302 26.35 -20.10 -12.12
CA ASP A 302 27.78 -20.23 -12.51
C ASP A 302 28.41 -18.91 -13.02
N ASP A 303 29.75 -18.90 -13.10
CA ASP A 303 30.62 -17.82 -13.63
C ASP A 303 30.78 -16.55 -12.75
N ILE A 304 30.34 -16.58 -11.48
CA ILE A 304 30.51 -15.46 -10.53
C ILE A 304 31.98 -15.10 -10.22
N ASN A 305 32.92 -16.01 -10.50
CA ASN A 305 34.36 -15.88 -10.24
C ASN A 305 35.09 -14.81 -11.08
N GLN A 306 34.40 -14.08 -11.95
CA GLN A 306 35.00 -12.99 -12.73
C GLN A 306 35.06 -11.70 -11.90
N PRO A 307 36.25 -11.10 -11.67
CA PRO A 307 36.37 -9.85 -10.93
C PRO A 307 35.76 -8.68 -11.72
N ASN A 308 35.13 -7.74 -11.03
CA ASN A 308 34.50 -6.54 -11.61
C ASN A 308 33.32 -6.83 -12.57
N LEU A 309 32.58 -7.92 -12.33
CA LEU A 309 31.41 -8.29 -13.13
C LEU A 309 30.25 -7.28 -13.01
N LEU A 310 30.13 -6.59 -11.87
CA LEU A 310 29.11 -5.59 -11.60
C LEU A 310 29.60 -4.15 -11.89
N PRO A 311 28.73 -3.23 -12.35
CA PRO A 311 29.12 -1.86 -12.61
C PRO A 311 29.75 -1.12 -11.41
N PRO A 312 30.86 -0.39 -11.58
CA PRO A 312 31.50 0.35 -10.49
C PRO A 312 30.68 1.56 -10.00
N THR A 313 29.58 1.91 -10.66
CA THR A 313 28.62 2.96 -10.28
C THR A 313 27.53 2.48 -9.30
N LEU A 314 27.43 1.16 -9.08
CA LEU A 314 26.34 0.53 -8.33
C LEU A 314 26.37 0.89 -6.83
N LYS A 315 25.24 1.38 -6.31
CA LYS A 315 25.07 1.81 -4.90
C LYS A 315 24.17 0.87 -4.10
N THR A 316 23.25 0.19 -4.77
CA THR A 316 22.29 -0.76 -4.18
C THR A 316 22.28 -2.04 -5.00
N LEU A 317 22.51 -3.18 -4.35
CA LEU A 317 22.41 -4.51 -4.96
C LEU A 317 21.50 -5.40 -4.12
N HIS A 318 20.51 -6.01 -4.76
CA HIS A 318 19.72 -7.12 -4.24
C HIS A 318 19.98 -8.33 -5.13
N ILE A 319 20.44 -9.44 -4.55
CA ILE A 319 20.95 -10.59 -5.31
C ILE A 319 20.61 -11.91 -4.62
N LYS A 320 20.15 -12.90 -5.39
CA LYS A 320 20.00 -14.28 -4.93
C LYS A 320 21.17 -15.12 -5.46
N LEU A 321 21.80 -15.90 -4.58
CA LEU A 321 22.99 -16.68 -4.87
C LEU A 321 22.79 -18.14 -4.45
N SER A 322 23.18 -19.07 -5.33
CA SER A 322 23.25 -20.50 -5.02
C SER A 322 24.67 -20.99 -4.70
N GLN A 323 25.69 -20.15 -4.94
CA GLN A 323 27.09 -20.40 -4.58
C GLN A 323 27.67 -19.20 -3.79
N PRO A 324 28.65 -19.39 -2.90
CA PRO A 324 29.26 -18.31 -2.13
C PRO A 324 29.88 -17.24 -3.05
N PRO A 325 29.62 -15.94 -2.83
CA PRO A 325 30.14 -14.88 -3.68
C PRO A 325 31.65 -14.71 -3.50
N PRO A 326 32.45 -14.61 -4.57
CA PRO A 326 33.86 -14.27 -4.47
C PRO A 326 34.03 -12.80 -4.05
N ILE A 327 35.10 -12.52 -3.31
CA ILE A 327 35.39 -11.19 -2.75
C ILE A 327 35.39 -10.09 -3.83
N SER A 328 35.82 -10.42 -5.05
CA SER A 328 35.91 -9.50 -6.19
C SER A 328 34.60 -9.21 -6.95
N LEU A 329 33.47 -9.77 -6.51
CA LEU A 329 32.17 -9.54 -7.14
C LEU A 329 31.63 -8.14 -6.86
N PHE A 330 31.81 -7.64 -5.64
CA PHE A 330 31.11 -6.47 -5.13
C PHE A 330 31.91 -5.17 -5.32
N PRO A 331 31.36 -4.15 -6.01
CA PRO A 331 32.07 -2.89 -6.23
C PRO A 331 32.09 -2.02 -4.96
N GLN A 332 33.21 -1.33 -4.72
CA GLN A 332 33.44 -0.49 -3.52
C GLN A 332 32.46 0.68 -3.34
N SER A 333 31.71 1.03 -4.39
CA SER A 333 30.67 2.06 -4.42
C SER A 333 29.37 1.66 -3.73
N LEU A 334 29.17 0.36 -3.44
CA LEU A 334 27.98 -0.14 -2.75
C LEU A 334 27.78 0.52 -1.39
N ARG A 335 26.53 0.90 -1.15
CA ARG A 335 26.02 1.48 0.11
C ARG A 335 24.96 0.58 0.75
N ASN A 336 24.21 -0.15 -0.06
CA ASN A 336 23.23 -1.13 0.38
C ASN A 336 23.47 -2.45 -0.36
N LEU A 337 23.51 -3.56 0.37
CA LEU A 337 23.70 -4.91 -0.17
C LEU A 337 22.72 -5.86 0.50
N PHE A 338 21.94 -6.58 -0.30
CA PHE A 338 20.97 -7.58 0.15
C PHE A 338 21.31 -8.89 -0.57
N ILE A 339 21.81 -9.87 0.17
CA ILE A 339 22.14 -11.19 -0.34
C ILE A 339 21.13 -12.18 0.23
N LYS A 340 20.41 -12.87 -0.66
CA LYS A 340 19.68 -14.08 -0.33
C LYS A 340 20.49 -15.27 -0.79
N TYR A 341 20.91 -16.12 0.13
CA TYR A 341 21.61 -17.35 -0.17
C TYR A 341 20.67 -18.53 -0.04
N SER A 342 20.51 -19.26 -1.12
CA SER A 342 19.73 -20.49 -1.18
C SER A 342 20.54 -21.48 -1.99
N PRO A 343 21.36 -22.35 -1.35
CA PRO A 343 22.10 -23.34 -2.09
C PRO A 343 21.09 -24.23 -2.80
N LEU A 344 21.41 -24.61 -4.03
CA LEU A 344 20.59 -25.57 -4.75
C LEU A 344 20.73 -26.91 -4.05
N VAL A 345 19.70 -27.29 -3.30
CA VAL A 345 19.50 -28.65 -2.81
C VAL A 345 19.47 -29.53 -4.04
N LYS A 346 20.59 -30.17 -4.34
CA LYS A 346 20.63 -31.24 -5.32
C LYS A 346 19.71 -32.33 -4.76
N ASN A 347 18.79 -32.83 -5.57
CA ASN A 347 17.91 -33.94 -5.20
C ASN A 347 18.71 -35.25 -5.14
N VAL A 348 19.62 -35.35 -4.17
CA VAL A 348 20.43 -36.53 -3.89
C VAL A 348 19.71 -37.25 -2.75
N GLU A 349 19.06 -38.36 -3.07
CA GLU A 349 18.43 -39.26 -2.08
C GLU A 349 19.49 -40.12 -1.33
N GLU A 350 20.77 -39.80 -1.52
CA GLU A 350 21.93 -40.61 -1.13
C GLU A 350 22.98 -39.77 -0.40
N GLU A 351 23.14 -40.08 0.89
CA GLU A 351 24.22 -39.68 1.81
C GLU A 351 24.24 -38.23 2.35
N GLU A 352 24.58 -38.12 3.64
CA GLU A 352 24.80 -36.86 4.36
C GLU A 352 26.12 -36.22 3.93
N GLU A 353 26.20 -35.66 2.71
CA GLU A 353 27.36 -34.85 2.31
C GLU A 353 27.52 -33.67 3.29
N GLU A 354 28.62 -33.66 4.06
CA GLU A 354 28.95 -32.58 4.98
C GLU A 354 28.97 -31.24 4.21
N GLU A 355 27.99 -30.35 4.47
CA GLU A 355 27.89 -29.04 3.80
C GLU A 355 29.22 -28.30 3.90
N THR A 356 29.94 -28.16 2.78
CA THR A 356 31.29 -27.59 2.79
C THR A 356 31.25 -26.16 3.33
N PRO A 357 31.94 -25.85 4.43
CA PRO A 357 31.78 -24.58 5.10
C PRO A 357 32.35 -23.43 4.25
N PHE A 358 31.59 -22.35 4.11
CA PHE A 358 31.96 -21.20 3.31
C PHE A 358 32.11 -19.92 4.16
N ALA A 359 32.80 -18.93 3.60
CA ALA A 359 33.08 -17.66 4.24
C ALA A 359 32.62 -16.48 3.37
N ILE A 360 32.14 -15.40 3.99
CA ILE A 360 31.71 -14.18 3.33
C ILE A 360 32.53 -12.99 3.85
N ILE A 361 33.37 -12.43 2.99
CA ILE A 361 34.36 -11.41 3.36
C ILE A 361 34.00 -10.08 2.70
N LEU A 362 33.40 -9.17 3.47
CA LEU A 362 32.84 -7.89 3.01
C LEU A 362 33.53 -6.64 3.62
N ASP A 363 34.57 -6.83 4.44
CA ASP A 363 35.37 -5.76 5.06
C ASP A 363 35.93 -4.71 4.07
N HIS A 364 36.24 -5.13 2.84
CA HIS A 364 36.69 -4.29 1.75
C HIS A 364 35.64 -3.25 1.30
N LEU A 365 34.34 -3.48 1.56
CA LEU A 365 33.24 -2.57 1.20
C LEU A 365 33.09 -1.42 2.20
N LYS A 366 34.12 -0.57 2.32
CA LYS A 366 34.19 0.55 3.27
C LYS A 366 33.05 1.58 3.15
N GLY A 367 32.38 1.63 1.99
CA GLY A 367 31.22 2.49 1.74
C GLY A 367 29.86 1.92 2.20
N LEU A 368 29.81 0.65 2.59
CA LEU A 368 28.58 -0.07 2.88
C LEU A 368 27.94 0.40 4.20
N LYS A 369 26.67 0.78 4.14
CA LYS A 369 25.89 1.29 5.28
C LYS A 369 24.77 0.34 5.71
N LYS A 370 24.19 -0.38 4.74
CA LYS A 370 23.14 -1.39 4.97
C LYS A 370 23.57 -2.72 4.38
N LEU A 371 23.45 -3.77 5.18
CA LEU A 371 23.67 -5.15 4.77
C LEU A 371 22.47 -5.98 5.24
N SER A 372 21.93 -6.79 4.33
CA SER A 372 20.96 -7.83 4.66
C SER A 372 21.52 -9.14 4.15
N LEU A 373 21.61 -10.13 5.02
CA LEU A 373 21.96 -11.50 4.67
C LEU A 373 20.84 -12.44 5.14
N ASP A 374 20.27 -13.19 4.20
CA ASP A 374 19.21 -14.18 4.39
C ASP A 374 19.72 -15.53 3.89
N PHE A 375 19.94 -16.49 4.79
CA PHE A 375 20.48 -17.82 4.45
C PHE A 375 19.47 -18.90 4.82
N SER A 376 19.06 -19.70 3.83
CA SER A 376 18.11 -20.81 4.07
C SER A 376 18.78 -22.11 4.54
N SER A 377 20.11 -22.19 4.56
CA SER A 377 20.89 -23.38 4.94
C SER A 377 21.85 -23.09 6.09
N ARG A 378 22.46 -24.15 6.62
CA ARG A 378 23.65 -24.04 7.46
C ARG A 378 24.89 -23.83 6.56
N GLY A 379 26.07 -23.70 7.18
CA GLY A 379 27.35 -23.78 6.45
C GLY A 379 28.17 -22.49 6.27
N CYS A 380 27.68 -21.28 6.59
CA CYS A 380 28.57 -20.11 6.62
C CYS A 380 29.28 -20.00 7.98
N ASN A 381 30.55 -20.39 8.02
CA ASN A 381 31.34 -20.48 9.26
C ASN A 381 32.17 -19.24 9.57
N HIS A 382 32.25 -18.27 8.66
CA HIS A 382 33.01 -17.04 8.87
C HIS A 382 32.44 -15.87 8.06
N ILE A 383 32.18 -14.75 8.75
CA ILE A 383 31.73 -13.51 8.12
C ILE A 383 32.62 -12.36 8.56
N SER A 384 33.18 -11.61 7.61
CA SER A 384 33.90 -10.36 7.86
C SER A 384 33.04 -9.17 7.44
N LEU A 385 32.70 -8.30 8.38
CA LEU A 385 31.77 -7.18 8.19
C LEU A 385 32.50 -5.84 8.02
N PRO A 386 32.02 -4.92 7.17
CA PRO A 386 32.60 -3.58 7.06
C PRO A 386 32.33 -2.73 8.30
N LEU A 387 33.35 -2.02 8.78
CA LEU A 387 33.32 -1.23 10.02
C LEU A 387 32.32 -0.05 10.03
N ASN A 388 31.91 0.44 8.85
CA ASN A 388 31.01 1.59 8.70
C ASN A 388 29.52 1.22 8.63
N LEU A 389 29.18 -0.06 8.90
CA LEU A 389 27.83 -0.56 8.79
C LEU A 389 26.91 0.04 9.86
N SER A 390 25.78 0.61 9.44
CA SER A 390 24.80 1.24 10.33
C SER A 390 23.52 0.42 10.50
N VAL A 391 23.20 -0.44 9.53
CA VAL A 391 22.06 -1.38 9.54
C VAL A 391 22.54 -2.77 9.12
N LEU A 392 22.26 -3.77 9.94
CA LEU A 392 22.48 -5.18 9.65
C LEU A 392 21.16 -5.94 9.81
N LYS A 393 20.74 -6.66 8.77
CA LYS A 393 19.79 -7.77 8.86
C LYS A 393 20.56 -9.06 8.64
N PHE A 394 20.34 -10.04 9.48
CA PHE A 394 21.11 -11.27 9.54
C PHE A 394 20.23 -12.43 10.01
N GLN A 395 19.90 -13.36 9.12
CA GLN A 395 19.06 -14.51 9.41
C GLN A 395 19.84 -15.77 9.02
N MET A 396 20.42 -16.46 10.01
CA MET A 396 21.32 -17.59 9.74
C MET A 396 21.64 -18.42 10.99
N TRP A 397 21.67 -19.75 10.84
CA TRP A 397 22.27 -20.64 11.83
C TRP A 397 23.79 -20.72 11.67
N THR A 398 24.51 -19.80 12.30
CA THR A 398 25.98 -19.84 12.45
C THR A 398 26.38 -20.38 13.81
N THR A 399 27.57 -20.99 13.89
CA THR A 399 28.20 -21.41 15.14
C THR A 399 29.40 -20.54 15.53
N ASN A 400 29.79 -19.56 14.70
CA ASN A 400 31.04 -18.83 14.87
C ASN A 400 30.99 -17.41 14.27
N LEU A 401 30.57 -16.44 15.09
CA LEU A 401 30.68 -15.01 14.80
C LEU A 401 31.78 -14.36 15.66
N ASN A 402 33.00 -14.90 15.59
CA ASN A 402 34.18 -14.36 16.30
C ASN A 402 34.59 -12.92 15.91
N ASN A 403 33.86 -12.26 14.99
CA ASN A 403 34.08 -10.88 14.57
C ASN A 403 33.05 -9.95 15.24
N ILE A 404 33.56 -9.01 16.02
CA ILE A 404 32.78 -8.01 16.76
C ILE A 404 31.85 -7.24 15.80
N LEU A 405 30.56 -7.13 16.15
CA LEU A 405 29.59 -6.31 15.42
C LEU A 405 30.11 -4.87 15.25
N PRO A 406 29.99 -4.24 14.07
CA PRO A 406 30.48 -2.88 13.84
C PRO A 406 29.97 -1.89 14.91
N SER A 407 30.87 -1.15 15.55
CA SER A 407 30.52 -0.27 16.67
C SER A 407 29.58 0.89 16.29
N GLY A 408 29.51 1.24 15.00
CA GLY A 408 28.56 2.20 14.44
C GLY A 408 27.17 1.64 14.12
N LEU A 409 26.87 0.38 14.46
CA LEU A 409 25.59 -0.25 14.17
C LEU A 409 24.46 0.37 15.00
N THR A 410 23.39 0.78 14.32
CA THR A 410 22.22 1.46 14.93
C THR A 410 20.92 0.68 14.78
N LYS A 411 20.80 -0.17 13.75
CA LYS A 411 19.76 -1.21 13.63
C LYS A 411 20.40 -2.59 13.45
N LEU A 412 19.92 -3.56 14.21
CA LEU A 412 20.17 -5.00 14.05
C LEU A 412 18.82 -5.72 13.87
N GLU A 413 18.80 -6.77 13.07
CA GLU A 413 17.66 -7.68 12.89
C GLU A 413 18.24 -9.09 12.77
N THR A 414 18.06 -9.92 13.79
CA THR A 414 18.69 -11.25 13.90
C THR A 414 17.99 -12.18 14.87
N ASP A 415 18.01 -13.48 14.60
CA ASP A 415 17.47 -14.51 15.50
C ASP A 415 18.15 -14.51 16.88
N LEU A 416 17.45 -15.03 17.89
CA LEU A 416 17.93 -14.99 19.27
C LEU A 416 19.21 -15.81 19.48
N ASP A 417 19.36 -16.96 18.81
CA ASP A 417 20.56 -17.79 18.94
C ASP A 417 21.80 -17.06 18.39
N SER A 418 21.70 -16.43 17.22
CA SER A 418 22.75 -15.53 16.71
C SER A 418 23.04 -14.37 17.67
N LEU A 419 22.01 -13.82 18.32
CA LEU A 419 22.17 -12.76 19.31
C LEU A 419 22.96 -13.23 20.54
N LEU A 420 22.69 -14.44 21.03
CA LEU A 420 23.38 -15.08 22.16
C LEU A 420 24.86 -15.37 21.85
N LEU A 421 25.22 -15.65 20.60
CA LEU A 421 26.62 -15.83 20.19
C LEU A 421 27.46 -14.55 20.30
N PHE A 422 26.85 -13.37 20.27
CA PHE A 422 27.56 -12.11 20.55
C PHE A 422 27.78 -11.87 22.05
N GLY A 423 27.00 -12.52 22.93
CA GLY A 423 27.01 -12.28 24.37
C GLY A 423 26.89 -10.79 24.72
N ASP A 424 27.69 -10.32 25.67
CA ASP A 424 27.71 -8.94 26.16
C ASP A 424 28.30 -7.92 25.14
N HIS A 425 28.57 -8.32 23.90
CA HIS A 425 29.26 -7.50 22.89
C HIS A 425 28.33 -6.77 21.91
N LEU A 426 27.03 -6.64 22.20
CA LEU A 426 26.13 -5.82 21.38
C LEU A 426 26.56 -4.34 21.39
N PRO A 427 26.60 -3.64 20.22
CA PRO A 427 27.05 -2.26 20.15
C PRO A 427 26.21 -1.31 21.03
N LEU A 428 26.88 -0.51 21.87
CA LEU A 428 26.24 0.46 22.78
C LEU A 428 25.44 1.57 22.05
N HIS A 429 25.61 1.71 20.73
CA HIS A 429 24.88 2.64 19.87
C HIS A 429 23.67 2.02 19.16
N LEU A 430 23.37 0.74 19.42
CA LEU A 430 22.21 0.04 18.87
C LEU A 430 20.90 0.64 19.42
N LYS A 431 20.06 1.17 18.52
CA LYS A 431 18.78 1.83 18.87
C LYS A 431 17.56 1.00 18.53
N LYS A 432 17.62 0.19 17.47
CA LYS A 432 16.55 -0.71 17.02
C LYS A 432 17.07 -2.14 16.90
N LEU A 433 16.37 -3.07 17.54
CA LEU A 433 16.58 -4.52 17.43
C LEU A 433 15.26 -5.17 16.98
N ILE A 434 15.36 -6.17 16.11
CA ILE A 434 14.27 -7.06 15.71
C ILE A 434 14.77 -8.48 15.89
N ILE A 435 14.03 -9.31 16.62
CA ILE A 435 14.32 -10.72 16.86
C ILE A 435 13.21 -11.53 16.18
N PRO A 436 13.41 -12.01 14.93
CA PRO A 436 12.34 -12.61 14.13
C PRO A 436 12.05 -14.09 14.47
N SER A 437 12.87 -14.69 15.33
CA SER A 437 12.58 -15.96 16.02
C SER A 437 13.29 -15.94 17.37
N ALA A 438 12.52 -16.13 18.43
CA ALA A 438 12.99 -16.33 19.80
C ALA A 438 12.37 -17.62 20.33
N GLU A 439 13.18 -18.68 20.43
CA GLU A 439 12.80 -20.02 20.92
C GLU A 439 13.15 -20.22 22.41
N ARG A 440 13.58 -19.14 23.09
CA ARG A 440 14.06 -19.15 24.48
C ARG A 440 13.84 -17.78 25.16
N PRO A 441 13.82 -17.74 26.50
CA PRO A 441 13.87 -16.49 27.25
C PRO A 441 15.09 -15.61 26.92
N ILE A 442 14.87 -14.31 26.80
CA ILE A 442 15.94 -13.31 26.64
C ILE A 442 16.70 -13.17 27.98
N PRO A 443 18.02 -13.42 28.04
CA PRO A 443 18.80 -13.27 29.27
C PRO A 443 18.91 -11.81 29.75
N VAL A 444 18.95 -11.65 31.07
CA VAL A 444 19.18 -10.35 31.71
C VAL A 444 20.57 -9.83 31.34
N GLY A 445 20.64 -8.57 30.88
CA GLY A 445 21.89 -7.91 30.49
C GLY A 445 22.29 -8.07 29.02
N LEU A 446 21.65 -8.97 28.25
CA LEU A 446 21.94 -9.14 26.82
C LEU A 446 21.66 -7.87 26.01
N LEU A 447 20.56 -7.17 26.31
CA LEU A 447 20.12 -6.01 25.54
C LEU A 447 20.82 -4.72 26.01
N PRO A 448 21.41 -3.91 25.10
CA PRO A 448 22.12 -2.69 25.49
C PRO A 448 21.16 -1.62 26.00
N SER A 449 21.58 -0.88 27.03
CA SER A 449 20.76 0.14 27.70
C SER A 449 20.34 1.33 26.81
N GLY A 450 21.01 1.53 25.67
CA GLY A 450 20.67 2.54 24.65
C GLY A 450 19.59 2.13 23.64
N LEU A 451 19.05 0.90 23.76
CA LEU A 451 18.01 0.39 22.87
C LEU A 451 16.66 1.09 23.14
N LEU A 452 16.08 1.67 22.09
CA LEU A 452 14.82 2.42 22.16
C LEU A 452 13.64 1.68 21.54
N TYR A 453 13.91 0.70 20.67
CA TYR A 453 12.92 0.02 19.86
C TYR A 453 13.26 -1.47 19.77
N LEU A 454 12.30 -2.33 20.12
CA LEU A 454 12.45 -3.78 20.12
C LEU A 454 11.21 -4.46 19.51
N GLU A 455 11.44 -5.43 18.62
CA GLU A 455 10.41 -6.40 18.19
C GLU A 455 10.91 -7.81 18.49
N ILE A 456 10.06 -8.68 19.03
CA ILE A 456 10.37 -10.08 19.34
C ILE A 456 9.23 -10.95 18.83
N PHE A 457 9.56 -11.96 18.01
CA PHE A 457 8.61 -12.95 17.53
C PHE A 457 8.92 -14.30 18.18
N PHE A 458 8.03 -14.74 19.07
CA PHE A 458 8.17 -15.99 19.80
C PHE A 458 7.63 -17.18 18.99
N THR A 459 8.24 -18.34 19.17
CA THR A 459 7.93 -19.55 18.37
C THR A 459 7.71 -20.80 19.23
N GLY A 460 8.04 -20.76 20.51
CA GLY A 460 7.81 -21.80 21.52
C GLY A 460 6.73 -21.44 22.54
N ILE A 461 6.52 -22.36 23.50
CA ILE A 461 5.45 -22.27 24.52
C ILE A 461 5.96 -21.69 25.84
N ASP A 462 7.25 -21.87 26.15
CA ASP A 462 7.87 -21.46 27.42
C ASP A 462 8.62 -20.11 27.33
N ASP A 463 8.40 -19.36 26.25
CA ASP A 463 9.20 -18.19 25.85
C ASP A 463 8.87 -16.92 26.65
N ASN A 464 9.26 -16.92 27.92
CA ASN A 464 9.07 -15.79 28.81
C ASN A 464 10.18 -14.73 28.68
N ILE A 465 9.82 -13.46 28.81
CA ILE A 465 10.79 -12.38 29.03
C ILE A 465 11.13 -12.38 30.53
N LEU A 466 12.41 -12.54 30.87
CA LEU A 466 12.84 -12.51 32.28
C LEU A 466 12.76 -11.08 32.83
N ALA A 467 12.41 -10.96 34.12
CA ALA A 467 12.38 -9.68 34.82
C ALA A 467 13.73 -8.96 34.72
N GLY A 468 13.71 -7.69 34.30
CA GLY A 468 14.91 -6.89 34.05
C GLY A 468 15.69 -7.17 32.75
N SER A 469 15.22 -8.08 31.86
CA SER A 469 15.85 -8.28 30.55
C SER A 469 15.61 -7.13 29.56
N LEU A 470 14.51 -6.38 29.72
CA LEU A 470 14.23 -5.22 28.88
C LEU A 470 14.93 -3.96 29.41
N PRO A 471 15.59 -3.17 28.54
CA PRO A 471 16.32 -1.98 28.97
C PRO A 471 15.36 -0.86 29.41
N GLN A 472 15.69 -0.18 30.51
CA GLN A 472 14.85 0.86 31.12
C GLN A 472 14.64 2.12 30.25
N GLY A 473 15.31 2.24 29.11
CA GLY A 473 15.13 3.31 28.12
C GLY A 473 14.23 2.95 26.93
N LEU A 474 13.64 1.76 26.90
CA LEU A 474 12.86 1.27 25.76
C LEU A 474 11.55 2.05 25.57
N GLU A 475 11.34 2.64 24.39
CA GLU A 475 10.15 3.45 24.09
C GLU A 475 9.11 2.69 23.24
N TYR A 476 9.54 1.70 22.45
CA TYR A 476 8.68 0.87 21.59
C TYR A 476 8.98 -0.61 21.80
N LEU A 477 7.92 -1.40 22.03
CA LEU A 477 7.97 -2.85 22.18
C LEU A 477 6.86 -3.49 21.34
N HIS A 478 7.24 -4.44 20.49
CA HIS A 478 6.33 -5.29 19.74
C HIS A 478 6.62 -6.76 20.08
N LEU A 479 5.62 -7.46 20.62
CA LEU A 479 5.67 -8.89 20.90
C LEU A 479 4.68 -9.61 19.97
N LEU A 480 5.15 -10.66 19.30
CA LEU A 480 4.33 -11.58 18.52
C LEU A 480 4.34 -12.96 19.21
N SER A 481 3.17 -13.57 19.38
CA SER A 481 2.98 -14.89 20.00
C SER A 481 3.47 -15.01 21.46
N TYR A 482 3.61 -13.90 22.19
CA TYR A 482 4.07 -13.93 23.58
C TYR A 482 3.06 -14.55 24.54
N ILE A 483 3.52 -15.46 25.39
CA ILE A 483 2.74 -16.09 26.46
C ILE A 483 3.47 -15.84 27.78
N GLY A 484 2.93 -14.96 28.62
CA GLY A 484 3.54 -14.59 29.89
C GLY A 484 2.99 -13.30 30.50
N PRO A 485 3.51 -12.89 31.67
CA PRO A 485 2.99 -11.74 32.39
C PRO A 485 3.39 -10.40 31.76
N ILE A 486 2.48 -9.43 31.83
CA ILE A 486 2.68 -8.03 31.39
C ILE A 486 2.53 -7.13 32.62
N ASN A 487 3.64 -6.94 33.35
CA ASN A 487 3.69 -6.20 34.60
C ASN A 487 4.96 -5.33 34.73
N SER A 488 5.11 -4.66 35.88
CA SER A 488 6.16 -3.66 36.11
C SER A 488 7.59 -4.20 36.26
N ASP A 489 7.76 -5.50 36.49
CA ASP A 489 9.07 -6.16 36.60
C ASP A 489 9.63 -6.56 35.22
N ILE A 490 8.74 -6.78 34.25
CA ILE A 490 9.07 -7.20 32.88
C ILE A 490 9.11 -5.99 31.93
N ILE A 491 8.10 -5.12 31.98
CA ILE A 491 7.94 -4.01 31.01
C ILE A 491 8.44 -2.68 31.61
N PRO A 492 9.38 -1.97 30.95
CA PRO A 492 9.95 -0.74 31.48
C PRO A 492 8.96 0.45 31.40
N LYS A 493 8.98 1.31 32.42
CA LYS A 493 8.03 2.45 32.57
C LYS A 493 8.19 3.56 31.53
N SER A 494 9.26 3.52 30.74
CA SER A 494 9.57 4.45 29.64
C SER A 494 8.76 4.18 28.36
N LEU A 495 8.03 3.07 28.30
CA LEU A 495 7.35 2.61 27.10
C LEU A 495 6.22 3.57 26.67
N LYS A 496 6.26 3.98 25.40
CA LYS A 496 5.25 4.83 24.74
C LYS A 496 4.37 4.05 23.78
N THR A 497 4.89 2.95 23.21
CA THR A 497 4.14 2.06 22.32
C THR A 497 4.33 0.61 22.72
N LEU A 498 3.21 -0.06 22.98
CA LEU A 498 3.14 -1.51 23.20
C LEU A 498 2.27 -2.14 22.13
N LYS A 499 2.82 -3.12 21.40
CA LYS A 499 2.08 -3.95 20.44
C LYS A 499 2.18 -5.41 20.84
N LEU A 500 1.04 -6.06 21.00
CA LEU A 500 0.88 -7.47 21.33
C LEU A 500 0.05 -8.12 20.21
N GLU A 501 0.66 -9.03 19.44
CA GLU A 501 -0.01 -9.71 18.33
C GLU A 501 0.01 -11.23 18.54
N PHE A 502 -1.15 -11.88 18.45
CA PHE A 502 -1.38 -13.30 18.81
C PHE A 502 -0.88 -13.70 20.21
N CYS A 503 -0.76 -12.73 21.11
CA CYS A 503 -0.25 -12.95 22.46
C CYS A 503 -1.35 -13.45 23.42
N GLN A 504 -0.95 -14.17 24.46
CA GLN A 504 -1.77 -14.49 25.63
C GLN A 504 -1.17 -13.78 26.86
N PRO A 505 -1.26 -12.44 26.94
CA PRO A 505 -0.71 -11.70 28.07
C PRO A 505 -1.51 -12.03 29.34
N ASP A 506 -0.80 -12.38 30.41
CA ASP A 506 -1.35 -12.27 31.76
C ASP A 506 -1.08 -10.85 32.24
N PHE A 507 -2.07 -9.98 32.02
CA PHE A 507 -2.11 -8.75 32.79
C PHE A 507 -2.47 -9.15 34.22
N ASP A 508 -1.51 -9.02 35.14
CA ASP A 508 -1.80 -9.09 36.58
C ASP A 508 -2.91 -8.07 36.93
N ASP A 509 -3.54 -8.18 38.09
CA ASP A 509 -4.57 -7.22 38.59
C ASP A 509 -4.03 -5.76 38.75
N ASP A 510 -2.78 -5.51 38.36
CA ASP A 510 -2.11 -4.22 38.27
C ASP A 510 -2.69 -3.33 37.15
N ASP A 511 -3.08 -2.12 37.51
CA ASP A 511 -3.52 -1.08 36.58
C ASP A 511 -2.36 -0.62 35.66
N LEU A 512 -2.59 -0.69 34.33
CA LEU A 512 -1.65 -0.20 33.30
C LEU A 512 -1.23 1.27 33.53
N SER A 513 -2.11 2.09 34.11
CA SER A 513 -1.84 3.49 34.44
C SER A 513 -0.70 3.64 35.44
N THR A 514 -0.54 2.68 36.36
CA THR A 514 0.47 2.70 37.43
C THR A 514 1.87 2.36 36.94
N PHE A 515 2.00 1.41 36.01
CA PHE A 515 3.32 0.94 35.54
C PHE A 515 3.72 1.43 34.15
N LEU A 516 2.78 1.78 33.26
CA LEU A 516 3.04 2.40 31.96
C LEU A 516 2.46 3.84 31.87
N PRO A 517 2.83 4.77 32.77
CA PRO A 517 2.24 6.13 32.84
C PRO A 517 2.54 7.03 31.63
N HIS A 518 3.29 6.53 30.64
CA HIS A 518 3.71 7.22 29.43
C HIS A 518 3.23 6.54 28.14
N LEU A 519 2.42 5.47 28.23
CA LEU A 519 1.92 4.75 27.07
C LEU A 519 0.98 5.65 26.25
N GLU A 520 1.34 5.92 25.01
CA GLU A 520 0.55 6.72 24.07
C GLU A 520 -0.20 5.84 23.05
N ARG A 521 0.30 4.62 22.81
CA ARG A 521 -0.22 3.68 21.80
C ARG A 521 -0.22 2.25 22.34
N LEU A 522 -1.38 1.61 22.28
CA LEU A 522 -1.58 0.21 22.65
C LEU A 522 -2.28 -0.53 21.51
N GLU A 523 -1.67 -1.62 21.06
CA GLU A 523 -2.21 -2.53 20.04
C GLU A 523 -2.28 -3.94 20.62
N ILE A 524 -3.45 -4.57 20.60
CA ILE A 524 -3.67 -5.94 21.09
C ILE A 524 -4.51 -6.72 20.06
N VAL A 525 -3.82 -7.50 19.24
CA VAL A 525 -4.34 -8.22 18.07
C VAL A 525 -4.37 -9.72 18.36
N GLY A 526 -5.48 -10.40 18.06
CA GLY A 526 -5.58 -11.85 18.15
C GLY A 526 -5.39 -12.47 19.54
N SER A 527 -5.67 -11.73 20.63
CA SER A 527 -5.59 -12.25 22.00
C SER A 527 -6.95 -12.78 22.48
N THR A 528 -6.91 -13.78 23.38
CA THR A 528 -8.10 -14.41 23.98
C THR A 528 -8.31 -14.05 25.45
N LYS A 529 -7.38 -13.31 26.05
CA LYS A 529 -7.39 -12.91 27.47
C LYS A 529 -8.19 -11.63 27.68
N PRO A 530 -8.87 -11.43 28.83
CA PRO A 530 -9.57 -10.18 29.11
C PRO A 530 -8.60 -8.99 29.09
N LEU A 531 -9.09 -7.85 28.62
CA LEU A 531 -8.36 -6.59 28.63
C LEU A 531 -8.26 -5.98 30.04
N PRO A 532 -7.20 -5.22 30.34
CA PRO A 532 -7.17 -4.34 31.50
C PRO A 532 -8.36 -3.38 31.52
N THR A 533 -8.89 -3.11 32.71
CA THR A 533 -10.05 -2.21 32.90
C THR A 533 -9.65 -0.76 33.14
N ILE A 534 -8.36 -0.49 33.39
CA ILE A 534 -7.82 0.85 33.65
C ILE A 534 -6.57 1.05 32.79
N TYR A 535 -6.40 2.26 32.28
CA TYR A 535 -5.38 2.64 31.29
C TYR A 535 -4.69 3.96 31.69
N PRO A 536 -3.47 4.25 31.20
CA PRO A 536 -2.85 5.54 31.39
C PRO A 536 -3.58 6.65 30.60
N SER A 537 -3.72 7.82 31.21
CA SER A 537 -4.37 9.00 30.59
C SER A 537 -3.58 9.62 29.43
N SER A 538 -2.36 9.15 29.18
CA SER A 538 -1.55 9.44 28.00
C SER A 538 -2.00 8.68 26.74
N LEU A 539 -2.83 7.65 26.87
CA LEU A 539 -3.21 6.77 25.76
C LEU A 539 -4.06 7.51 24.71
N LYS A 540 -3.52 7.65 23.50
CA LYS A 540 -4.12 8.35 22.35
C LYS A 540 -4.54 7.41 21.23
N TYR A 541 -3.87 6.26 21.10
CA TYR A 541 -4.18 5.25 20.08
C TYR A 541 -4.47 3.92 20.77
N PHE A 542 -5.59 3.29 20.38
CA PHE A 542 -6.00 1.99 20.90
C PHE A 542 -6.52 1.10 19.76
N ASP A 543 -5.92 -0.07 19.59
CA ASP A 543 -6.37 -1.13 18.68
C ASP A 543 -6.53 -2.40 19.51
N ALA A 544 -7.75 -2.97 19.53
CA ALA A 544 -8.05 -4.13 20.34
C ALA A 544 -9.04 -5.06 19.64
N GLN A 545 -8.72 -6.34 19.57
CA GLN A 545 -9.50 -7.36 18.87
C GLN A 545 -10.09 -8.37 19.86
N PHE A 546 -11.28 -8.09 20.39
CA PHE A 546 -11.94 -8.93 21.39
C PHE A 546 -13.43 -9.14 21.14
N GLU A 547 -13.99 -10.18 21.76
CA GLU A 547 -15.39 -10.55 21.57
C GLU A 547 -16.38 -9.91 22.56
N GLU A 548 -15.86 -9.25 23.59
CA GLU A 548 -16.61 -8.75 24.76
C GLU A 548 -16.73 -7.21 24.75
N ARG A 549 -17.09 -6.61 25.90
CA ARG A 549 -17.17 -5.16 26.04
C ARG A 549 -15.78 -4.55 26.24
N TYR A 550 -15.54 -3.45 25.57
CA TYR A 550 -14.35 -2.63 25.69
C TYR A 550 -14.61 -1.48 26.66
N TYR A 551 -13.72 -1.29 27.63
CA TYR A 551 -13.63 -0.05 28.39
C TYR A 551 -12.52 0.81 27.77
N ILE A 552 -12.86 1.98 27.23
CA ILE A 552 -11.93 2.80 26.44
C ILE A 552 -11.73 4.15 27.14
N PRO A 553 -10.49 4.59 27.42
CA PRO A 553 -10.28 5.86 28.09
C PRO A 553 -10.68 7.04 27.19
N THR A 554 -11.28 8.06 27.79
CA THR A 554 -11.69 9.30 27.07
C THR A 554 -10.53 10.03 26.39
N SER A 555 -9.27 9.70 26.72
CA SER A 555 -8.06 10.23 26.10
C SER A 555 -7.79 9.74 24.67
N VAL A 556 -8.40 8.62 24.24
CA VAL A 556 -8.17 8.03 22.91
C VAL A 556 -8.63 8.99 21.81
N GLU A 557 -7.73 9.29 20.88
CA GLU A 557 -7.98 10.09 19.68
C GLU A 557 -8.15 9.23 18.42
N HIS A 558 -7.54 8.05 18.38
CA HIS A 558 -7.68 7.06 17.31
C HIS A 558 -8.00 5.69 17.92
N LEU A 559 -9.19 5.17 17.60
CA LEU A 559 -9.66 3.86 18.00
C LEU A 559 -9.78 2.93 16.80
N ILE A 560 -9.32 1.69 16.95
CA ILE A 560 -9.54 0.61 16.02
C ILE A 560 -10.37 -0.49 16.69
N CYS A 561 -11.44 -0.92 16.03
CA CYS A 561 -12.33 -1.99 16.48
C CYS A 561 -12.48 -3.05 15.40
N VAL A 562 -12.75 -4.29 15.80
CA VAL A 562 -12.95 -5.41 14.87
C VAL A 562 -14.35 -6.00 15.03
N ALA A 563 -15.07 -6.11 13.90
CA ALA A 563 -16.33 -6.81 13.82
C ALA A 563 -16.09 -8.33 13.79
N ASN A 564 -16.44 -9.02 14.86
CA ASN A 564 -16.41 -10.47 14.88
C ASN A 564 -17.60 -11.06 14.12
N SER A 565 -17.34 -11.69 12.98
CA SER A 565 -18.35 -12.28 12.10
C SER A 565 -19.01 -13.55 12.66
N THR A 566 -18.40 -14.21 13.65
CA THR A 566 -18.90 -15.50 14.17
C THR A 566 -20.28 -15.38 14.84
N LYS A 567 -20.57 -14.25 15.50
CA LYS A 567 -21.85 -13.97 16.18
C LYS A 567 -22.99 -13.55 15.24
N LEU A 568 -22.76 -13.59 13.92
CA LEU A 568 -23.76 -13.27 12.90
C LEU A 568 -24.46 -14.52 12.31
N LYS A 569 -24.05 -15.73 12.71
CA LYS A 569 -24.53 -17.00 12.14
C LYS A 569 -25.92 -17.46 12.60
N ASP A 570 -26.55 -16.77 13.55
CA ASP A 570 -27.88 -17.15 14.05
C ASP A 570 -29.01 -16.96 13.01
N ASP A 571 -28.74 -16.23 11.92
CA ASP A 571 -29.66 -16.08 10.78
C ASP A 571 -29.00 -16.58 9.49
N ILE A 572 -28.89 -17.92 9.37
CA ILE A 572 -28.20 -18.67 8.29
C ILE A 572 -28.70 -18.29 6.88
N HIS A 573 -29.86 -17.64 6.77
CA HIS A 573 -30.48 -17.24 5.50
C HIS A 573 -30.33 -15.75 5.16
N SER A 574 -29.82 -14.91 6.06
CA SER A 574 -29.56 -13.49 5.77
C SER A 574 -28.16 -13.31 5.16
N SER A 575 -28.11 -12.92 3.88
CA SER A 575 -26.88 -12.43 3.22
C SER A 575 -26.47 -11.01 3.64
N SER A 576 -27.14 -10.44 4.65
CA SER A 576 -26.95 -9.07 5.12
C SER A 576 -26.51 -9.02 6.59
N TYR A 577 -25.31 -8.51 6.81
CA TYR A 577 -24.75 -8.30 8.14
C TYR A 577 -25.04 -6.88 8.65
N SER A 578 -25.47 -6.74 9.89
CA SER A 578 -25.74 -5.44 10.53
C SER A 578 -24.77 -5.21 11.68
N LEU A 579 -23.82 -4.31 11.48
CA LEU A 579 -22.70 -4.06 12.39
C LEU A 579 -22.89 -2.72 13.10
N ASP A 580 -22.69 -2.69 14.42
CA ASP A 580 -22.76 -1.48 15.23
C ASP A 580 -21.41 -1.32 15.94
N PRO A 581 -20.57 -0.34 15.53
CA PRO A 581 -19.24 -0.17 16.12
C PRO A 581 -19.26 0.08 17.62
N PHE A 582 -20.28 0.77 18.13
CA PHE A 582 -20.30 1.27 19.51
C PHE A 582 -21.06 0.37 20.48
N LYS A 583 -21.81 -0.63 19.99
CA LYS A 583 -22.63 -1.54 20.82
C LYS A 583 -21.86 -2.21 21.98
N ASN A 584 -20.56 -2.43 21.82
CA ASN A 584 -19.70 -3.06 22.83
C ASN A 584 -18.69 -2.08 23.46
N ILE A 585 -18.82 -0.77 23.26
CA ILE A 585 -17.80 0.22 23.67
C ILE A 585 -18.36 1.13 24.78
N ASP A 586 -17.83 0.97 25.98
CA ASP A 586 -18.08 1.84 27.12
C ASP A 586 -16.88 2.80 27.31
N PHE A 587 -17.10 4.12 27.21
CA PHE A 587 -16.02 5.10 27.43
C PHE A 587 -15.86 5.41 28.93
N ILE A 588 -14.66 5.20 29.47
CA ILE A 588 -14.34 5.40 30.88
C ILE A 588 -13.45 6.64 31.10
N ASN A 589 -13.70 7.34 32.21
CA ASN A 589 -12.83 8.42 32.68
C ASN A 589 -11.90 7.86 33.76
N ASN A 590 -10.61 7.74 33.45
CA ASN A 590 -9.66 7.08 34.36
C ASN A 590 -9.22 7.98 35.53
N ASN A 591 -9.62 9.25 35.53
CA ASN A 591 -9.53 10.06 36.73
C ASN A 591 -10.69 9.72 37.67
N ASN A 592 -10.39 9.09 38.81
CA ASN A 592 -11.30 8.91 39.95
C ASN A 592 -11.82 10.23 40.58
N ASN A 593 -11.46 11.39 40.01
CA ASN A 593 -12.09 12.66 40.34
C ASN A 593 -13.44 12.74 39.61
N ASN A 594 -14.51 12.98 40.37
CA ASN A 594 -15.90 13.16 39.89
C ASN A 594 -16.12 14.41 38.99
N ASP A 595 -15.10 14.86 38.26
CA ASP A 595 -15.20 16.01 37.38
C ASP A 595 -15.94 15.65 36.08
N SER A 596 -16.88 16.50 35.71
CA SER A 596 -18.04 16.12 34.90
C SER A 596 -17.81 16.11 33.38
N ASP A 597 -16.61 16.49 32.91
CA ASP A 597 -16.31 16.54 31.47
C ASP A 597 -15.83 15.18 30.95
N THR A 598 -16.76 14.22 30.91
CA THR A 598 -16.54 12.85 30.38
C THR A 598 -16.48 12.79 28.85
N ARG A 599 -16.22 13.92 28.18
CA ARG A 599 -16.14 13.99 26.72
C ARG A 599 -14.91 13.25 26.22
N SER A 600 -15.16 12.23 25.40
CA SER A 600 -14.14 11.53 24.64
C SER A 600 -13.48 12.47 23.61
N LYS A 601 -12.22 12.19 23.29
CA LYS A 601 -11.41 12.91 22.30
C LYS A 601 -11.31 12.17 20.96
N LEU A 602 -12.19 11.19 20.71
CA LEU A 602 -12.08 10.29 19.58
C LEU A 602 -12.32 11.01 18.26
N LYS A 603 -11.26 11.17 17.45
CA LYS A 603 -11.31 11.80 16.11
C LYS A 603 -11.39 10.77 14.99
N ILE A 604 -10.69 9.65 15.13
CA ILE A 604 -10.57 8.63 14.09
C ILE A 604 -11.10 7.30 14.62
N LEU A 605 -12.08 6.74 13.92
CA LEU A 605 -12.55 5.36 14.12
C LEU A 605 -12.14 4.50 12.93
N GLU A 606 -11.31 3.48 13.14
CA GLU A 606 -11.08 2.41 12.17
C GLU A 606 -11.92 1.19 12.56
N TYR A 607 -12.66 0.64 11.60
CA TYR A 607 -13.56 -0.49 11.79
C TYR A 607 -13.18 -1.61 10.84
N ARG A 608 -12.44 -2.60 11.36
CA ARG A 608 -12.04 -3.76 10.57
C ARG A 608 -13.14 -4.80 10.61
N VAL A 609 -13.43 -5.40 9.47
CA VAL A 609 -14.47 -6.42 9.32
C VAL A 609 -13.86 -7.61 8.58
N ASP A 610 -14.28 -8.83 8.91
CA ASP A 610 -13.95 -10.00 8.10
C ASP A 610 -15.24 -10.60 7.54
N ILE A 611 -15.54 -10.22 6.30
CA ILE A 611 -16.83 -10.47 5.65
C ILE A 611 -16.55 -11.19 4.34
N PRO A 612 -16.88 -12.49 4.24
CA PRO A 612 -16.50 -13.30 3.08
C PRO A 612 -17.03 -12.72 1.78
N ASN A 613 -16.18 -12.78 0.75
CA ASN A 613 -16.44 -12.21 -0.58
C ASN A 613 -17.82 -12.63 -1.14
N GLY A 614 -18.55 -11.68 -1.72
CA GLY A 614 -19.91 -11.89 -2.24
C GLY A 614 -21.03 -11.54 -1.24
N ASN A 615 -20.77 -11.42 0.06
CA ASN A 615 -21.79 -11.02 1.03
C ASN A 615 -22.05 -9.51 1.05
N HIS A 616 -23.21 -9.11 1.56
CA HIS A 616 -23.53 -7.70 1.82
C HIS A 616 -23.36 -7.39 3.32
N PHE A 617 -22.94 -6.18 3.64
CA PHE A 617 -22.95 -5.70 5.03
C PHE A 617 -23.41 -4.26 5.17
N SER A 618 -23.86 -3.92 6.37
CA SER A 618 -24.51 -2.66 6.71
C SER A 618 -23.93 -2.17 8.03
N LEU A 619 -23.24 -1.04 7.99
CA LEU A 619 -22.71 -0.39 9.18
C LEU A 619 -23.74 0.58 9.74
N LYS A 620 -24.20 0.36 10.96
CA LYS A 620 -25.10 1.28 11.67
C LYS A 620 -24.33 2.55 12.06
N LEU A 621 -24.80 3.69 11.56
CA LEU A 621 -24.19 5.01 11.70
C LEU A 621 -24.84 5.85 12.82
N ASN A 622 -25.75 5.30 13.63
CA ASN A 622 -26.53 6.10 14.58
C ASN A 622 -25.64 6.90 15.55
N GLU A 623 -24.87 6.20 16.37
CA GLU A 623 -23.94 6.80 17.33
C GLU A 623 -22.87 7.65 16.62
N LEU A 624 -22.25 7.12 15.56
CA LEU A 624 -21.14 7.77 14.84
C LEU A 624 -21.50 9.19 14.36
N VAL A 625 -22.71 9.38 13.83
CA VAL A 625 -23.16 10.69 13.32
C VAL A 625 -23.43 11.67 14.47
N LEU A 626 -23.97 11.18 15.60
CA LEU A 626 -24.27 11.99 16.80
C LEU A 626 -22.99 12.45 17.52
N ARG A 627 -21.92 11.65 17.45
CA ARG A 627 -20.62 11.92 18.07
C ARG A 627 -19.87 13.08 17.42
N LYS A 628 -19.90 14.26 18.07
CA LYS A 628 -19.29 15.50 17.56
C LYS A 628 -17.76 15.46 17.42
N ASP A 629 -17.11 14.55 18.13
CA ASP A 629 -15.66 14.35 18.18
C ASP A 629 -15.11 13.61 16.96
N VAL A 630 -15.88 12.67 16.36
CA VAL A 630 -15.37 11.82 15.28
C VAL A 630 -15.38 12.54 13.93
N GLU A 631 -14.19 12.73 13.36
CA GLU A 631 -13.91 13.43 12.10
C GLU A 631 -13.65 12.45 10.94
N GLU A 632 -13.16 11.24 11.22
CA GLU A 632 -12.81 10.24 10.20
C GLU A 632 -13.29 8.83 10.57
N LEU A 633 -13.77 8.10 9.57
CA LEU A 633 -14.15 6.69 9.65
C LEU A 633 -13.38 5.90 8.58
N PHE A 634 -12.52 5.00 9.01
CA PHE A 634 -11.88 4.01 8.15
C PHE A 634 -12.62 2.68 8.28
N ILE A 635 -12.87 1.99 7.17
CA ILE A 635 -13.42 0.62 7.19
C ILE A 635 -12.48 -0.25 6.37
N PHE A 636 -12.02 -1.36 6.96
CA PHE A 636 -11.11 -2.31 6.33
C PHE A 636 -11.77 -3.69 6.28
N ASN A 637 -11.96 -4.27 5.10
CA ASN A 637 -12.43 -5.65 4.99
C ASN A 637 -11.24 -6.59 4.77
N TYR A 638 -11.01 -7.52 5.70
CA TYR A 638 -9.92 -8.49 5.62
C TYR A 638 -10.05 -9.44 4.41
N SER A 639 -11.28 -9.87 4.10
CA SER A 639 -11.54 -10.89 3.08
C SER A 639 -11.20 -10.47 1.63
N ASP A 640 -11.27 -9.18 1.31
CA ASP A 640 -10.92 -8.61 -0.01
C ASP A 640 -9.80 -7.54 0.06
N SER A 641 -9.25 -7.28 1.26
CA SER A 641 -8.30 -6.20 1.55
C SER A 641 -8.75 -4.79 1.15
N SER A 642 -10.06 -4.56 0.99
CA SER A 642 -10.61 -3.26 0.63
C SER A 642 -10.56 -2.27 1.79
N THR A 643 -10.32 -1.01 1.45
CA THR A 643 -10.27 0.14 2.38
C THR A 643 -11.28 1.20 1.95
N TYR A 644 -12.03 1.72 2.91
CA TYR A 644 -13.00 2.79 2.70
C TYR A 644 -12.78 3.91 3.72
N ASP A 645 -12.18 5.01 3.25
CA ASP A 645 -11.74 6.11 4.09
C ASP A 645 -12.76 7.24 3.98
N TYR A 646 -13.61 7.43 4.98
CA TYR A 646 -14.61 8.49 5.01
C TYR A 646 -14.19 9.66 5.91
N GLN A 647 -14.36 10.88 5.41
CA GLN A 647 -14.31 12.09 6.20
C GLN A 647 -15.73 12.53 6.59
N ILE A 648 -15.89 12.93 7.84
CA ILE A 648 -17.16 13.32 8.47
C ILE A 648 -17.07 14.80 8.87
N LYS A 649 -17.80 15.67 8.16
CA LYS A 649 -17.85 17.12 8.40
C LYS A 649 -19.24 17.52 8.87
N ARG A 650 -19.32 18.15 10.04
CA ARG A 650 -20.58 18.68 10.60
C ARG A 650 -20.77 20.10 10.08
N ILE A 651 -21.78 20.30 9.24
CA ILE A 651 -22.05 21.60 8.60
C ILE A 651 -22.74 22.53 9.60
N ASP A 652 -23.69 21.99 10.37
CA ASP A 652 -24.35 22.68 11.48
C ASP A 652 -24.80 21.68 12.56
N HIS A 653 -25.83 22.04 13.34
CA HIS A 653 -26.39 21.20 14.41
C HIS A 653 -27.22 20.01 13.89
N ASN A 654 -27.67 20.07 12.64
CA ASN A 654 -28.62 19.13 12.04
C ASN A 654 -27.99 18.34 10.89
N TYR A 655 -26.99 18.88 10.19
CA TYR A 655 -26.44 18.25 8.98
C TYR A 655 -25.00 17.76 9.14
N VAL A 656 -24.79 16.49 8.75
CA VAL A 656 -23.47 15.84 8.68
C VAL A 656 -23.19 15.39 7.26
N LEU A 657 -22.14 15.94 6.66
CA LEU A 657 -21.61 15.52 5.38
C LEU A 657 -20.61 14.39 5.61
N MET A 658 -20.85 13.22 5.03
CA MET A 658 -19.95 12.07 5.06
C MET A 658 -19.54 11.75 3.62
N VAL A 659 -18.24 11.82 3.32
CA VAL A 659 -17.69 11.59 1.96
C VAL A 659 -16.44 10.73 2.06
N ASN A 660 -16.33 9.74 1.18
CA ASN A 660 -15.11 8.98 1.00
C ASN A 660 -13.99 9.89 0.45
N LYS A 661 -12.73 9.63 0.81
CA LYS A 661 -11.57 10.44 0.42
C LYS A 661 -11.03 10.03 -0.95
N ASN A 662 -11.15 8.75 -1.28
CA ASN A 662 -10.58 8.09 -2.46
C ASN A 662 -11.63 7.99 -3.59
N THR A 663 -12.90 7.83 -3.22
CA THR A 663 -14.05 8.00 -4.11
C THR A 663 -14.86 9.18 -3.58
N LEU A 664 -15.53 9.94 -4.45
CA LEU A 664 -16.36 11.07 -3.99
C LEU A 664 -17.74 10.60 -3.51
N TYR A 665 -17.83 9.31 -3.15
CA TYR A 665 -19.05 8.66 -2.71
C TYR A 665 -19.40 9.15 -1.30
N GLY A 666 -20.66 9.48 -1.05
CA GLY A 666 -21.07 10.03 0.23
C GLY A 666 -22.50 10.53 0.25
N GLY A 667 -22.86 11.24 1.31
CA GLY A 667 -24.17 11.83 1.49
C GLY A 667 -24.20 12.95 2.53
N LEU A 668 -25.25 13.77 2.44
CA LEU A 668 -25.61 14.76 3.46
C LEU A 668 -26.71 14.14 4.33
N ILE A 669 -26.37 13.86 5.59
CA ILE A 669 -27.23 13.18 6.57
C ILE A 669 -27.92 14.25 7.42
N ASN A 670 -29.24 14.20 7.50
CA ASN A 670 -30.01 15.03 8.44
C ASN A 670 -30.25 14.26 9.76
N ILE A 671 -29.77 14.81 10.87
CA ILE A 671 -29.93 14.26 12.22
C ILE A 671 -31.38 14.40 12.70
N THR A 672 -32.08 15.50 12.37
CA THR A 672 -33.42 15.76 12.93
C THR A 672 -34.49 14.79 12.42
N ASP A 673 -34.32 14.27 11.20
CA ASP A 673 -35.28 13.38 10.54
C ASP A 673 -35.32 11.97 11.17
N ARG A 674 -34.47 11.70 12.17
CA ARG A 674 -34.45 10.46 12.97
C ARG A 674 -35.60 10.35 13.97
N PHE A 675 -36.18 11.47 14.40
CA PHE A 675 -37.24 11.50 15.41
C PHE A 675 -38.61 11.72 14.78
N TYR A 676 -39.29 10.62 14.44
CA TYR A 676 -40.73 10.67 14.16
C TYR A 676 -41.52 10.55 15.46
N LEU A 677 -42.47 11.47 15.65
CA LEU A 677 -43.53 11.34 16.63
C LEU A 677 -44.69 10.57 15.99
N ASP A 678 -44.73 9.26 16.20
CA ASP A 678 -45.95 8.49 16.02
C ASP A 678 -46.57 8.20 17.40
N ASN A 679 -47.88 8.40 17.49
CA ASN A 679 -48.74 8.47 18.68
C ASN A 679 -48.14 7.79 19.95
N ASP A 680 -47.54 8.61 20.82
CA ASP A 680 -46.93 8.28 22.12
C ASP A 680 -45.65 7.41 22.13
N ARG A 681 -44.99 7.15 20.99
CA ARG A 681 -43.65 6.51 20.97
C ARG A 681 -42.68 7.18 20.01
N THR A 682 -41.64 7.80 20.56
CA THR A 682 -40.45 8.23 19.80
C THR A 682 -39.63 7.01 19.40
N GLN A 683 -39.86 6.48 18.20
CA GLN A 683 -39.02 5.44 17.62
C GLN A 683 -37.90 6.10 16.80
N GLU A 684 -36.65 5.91 17.24
CA GLU A 684 -35.49 6.35 16.46
C GLU A 684 -35.38 5.50 15.18
N ARG A 685 -35.13 6.15 14.05
CA ARG A 685 -34.79 5.46 12.80
C ARG A 685 -33.30 5.14 12.79
N ASP A 686 -33.00 3.86 12.58
CA ASP A 686 -31.64 3.41 12.35
C ASP A 686 -31.15 3.89 10.97
N LEU A 687 -29.90 4.36 10.92
CA LEU A 687 -29.22 4.80 9.71
C LEU A 687 -28.11 3.80 9.39
N TYR A 688 -28.07 3.28 8.17
CA TYR A 688 -27.10 2.29 7.74
C TYR A 688 -26.28 2.78 6.54
N LEU A 689 -25.01 2.40 6.52
CA LEU A 689 -24.12 2.45 5.36
C LEU A 689 -23.94 1.01 4.85
N HIS A 690 -24.61 0.71 3.75
CA HIS A 690 -24.55 -0.58 3.08
C HIS A 690 -23.32 -0.68 2.17
N PHE A 691 -22.76 -1.88 2.12
CA PHE A 691 -21.68 -2.35 1.27
C PHE A 691 -22.20 -3.60 0.57
N ILE A 692 -22.60 -3.43 -0.69
CA ILE A 692 -23.33 -4.43 -1.46
C ILE A 692 -22.35 -5.01 -2.48
N SER A 693 -21.67 -6.12 -2.18
CA SER A 693 -20.95 -6.90 -3.20
C SER A 693 -21.98 -7.40 -4.22
N GLN A 694 -21.81 -7.14 -5.51
CA GLN A 694 -22.69 -7.76 -6.51
C GLN A 694 -22.33 -9.26 -6.65
N PRO A 695 -23.30 -10.17 -6.91
CA PRO A 695 -23.02 -11.61 -6.94
C PRO A 695 -22.00 -12.03 -8.01
N ASP A 696 -21.95 -11.28 -9.11
CA ASP A 696 -21.16 -11.60 -10.31
C ASP A 696 -19.99 -10.63 -10.56
N SER A 697 -19.80 -9.60 -9.73
CA SER A 697 -18.69 -8.65 -9.87
C SER A 697 -18.09 -8.21 -8.54
N PHE A 698 -16.77 -7.98 -8.53
CA PHE A 698 -16.00 -7.48 -7.37
C PHE A 698 -16.30 -6.00 -7.02
N VAL A 699 -17.46 -5.50 -7.44
CA VAL A 699 -17.92 -4.15 -7.21
C VAL A 699 -18.74 -4.11 -5.93
N ILE A 700 -18.24 -3.38 -4.94
CA ILE A 700 -18.99 -3.10 -3.72
C ILE A 700 -19.72 -1.76 -3.88
N ILE A 701 -21.06 -1.83 -3.99
CA ILE A 701 -21.90 -0.64 -4.01
C ILE A 701 -22.02 -0.09 -2.60
N GLN A 702 -21.69 1.18 -2.42
CA GLN A 702 -21.98 1.89 -1.18
C GLN A 702 -23.40 2.50 -1.27
N GLN A 703 -24.19 2.44 -0.19
CA GLN A 703 -25.50 3.09 -0.10
C GLN A 703 -25.81 3.54 1.33
N ILE A 704 -26.31 4.76 1.53
CA ILE A 704 -26.82 5.21 2.83
C ILE A 704 -28.36 5.07 2.83
N SER A 705 -28.94 4.40 3.83
CA SER A 705 -30.39 4.22 3.93
C SER A 705 -30.90 4.08 5.37
N ASN A 706 -32.21 4.29 5.58
CA ASN A 706 -32.88 4.09 6.87
C ASN A 706 -33.46 2.66 7.04
N ASN A 707 -33.29 1.79 6.04
CA ASN A 707 -33.75 0.41 6.07
C ASN A 707 -32.56 -0.51 6.39
N LYS A 708 -32.76 -1.49 7.26
CA LYS A 708 -31.70 -2.45 7.64
C LYS A 708 -31.28 -3.35 6.47
N ASP A 709 -32.23 -3.72 5.62
CA ASP A 709 -32.02 -4.56 4.44
C ASP A 709 -31.95 -3.69 3.17
N PRO A 710 -30.79 -3.61 2.48
CA PRO A 710 -30.64 -2.81 1.27
C PRO A 710 -31.51 -3.30 0.11
N THR A 711 -31.89 -4.58 0.07
CA THR A 711 -32.67 -5.17 -1.04
C THR A 711 -34.12 -4.69 -1.11
N THR A 712 -34.61 -4.09 -0.02
CA THR A 712 -35.99 -3.59 0.09
C THR A 712 -36.22 -2.22 -0.55
N ASN A 713 -35.14 -1.49 -0.88
CA ASN A 713 -35.21 -0.20 -1.56
C ASN A 713 -35.29 -0.40 -3.08
N LYS A 714 -36.51 -0.45 -3.62
CA LYS A 714 -36.81 -0.35 -5.06
C LYS A 714 -37.25 1.06 -5.45
#